data_AF-A0A8D1MJS5-F1
#
_entry.id   AF-A0A8D1MJS5-F1
#
_cell.length_a   1.000
_cell.length_b   1.000
_cell.length_c   1.000
_cell.angle_alpha   90.00
_cell.angle_beta   90.00
_cell.angle_gamma   90.00
#
_symmetry.space_group_name_H-M   'P 1'
#
loop_
_entity.id
_entity.type
_entity.pdbx_description
1 polymer ?
#
loop_
_entity_poly.entity_id
_entity_poly.type
_entity_poly.pdbx_seq_one_letter_code
_entity_poly.pdbx_strand_id
1 'polypeptide(L)'
;TFTLKNLDPFWGPVFPVRGAGNSVLCPRRPPAQSWHPRQCLASSFHAGRPFSSQAAEDRKEEPPHCIISSSETVQGSVSKHEFQAETKKLLDIVARSLYSEKEVFIRELISNASDALEKLRHKLVSEGQTLPEMEIHLQTDSEKGTITIQDTGVGMTREELVSNLGTIARSGSKAFLDALQNQAEASGKIIGQFGVGFYSAFMVADKVEVYSRSVDAGSPGFQWLSDGSGVFEIAEAAGVRTGTKIIIHLKADSREFAHEARVRDVVTKYSNFVSFPLYLNGRRLNTLQAVWMMDPKDVSEEQHEEFYRYVAQAPDKPRYTLHYKTDAPLNIRSIFYVPEMKPSVFDVSRELGPSVSLYSRKVLIQTKATNILPTWLRFVRGVVDSEDIPLNLSRELLQESALIRKLQGVLQQRLIKFFSDQSKKDVEKYARFFEDYGLFMREGIVTTTEQEVKEDIAKLLRYESSALPAGQLTSLPDYASRMQAGTRSIYYLCAPNRHLAEHSPYYEAMKQKNTEVLFCYEQFDELTLLHLREFDRKKLISVETDIVIDHYKEEKFEDSSPAGDRLSEEEMEDLMAWMRNALGSRVTNVKVTLRLDTHPAMITVLEMGAARHFLRMQQLAKTQEERAQLLQPTLEINPRHTLIKKLSQLRHSEPDLAQLLVDQIYENAMITAGLSDDPRPMVSRLNRLLIKALERHVSALLCLHSLKTSLWTGIQAVQEQGPRLPPP
;
A
#
# COMPACT_ATOMS: atom_id res chain seq x y z
N THR A 1 32.05 3.59 65.15
CA THR A 1 32.67 4.16 66.37
C THR A 1 33.80 5.06 65.95
N PHE A 2 33.93 6.25 66.55
CA PHE A 2 34.91 7.30 66.24
C PHE A 2 34.95 7.90 64.81
N THR A 3 35.25 9.19 64.79
CA THR A 3 35.28 10.12 63.67
C THR A 3 36.68 10.71 63.52
N LEU A 4 36.97 11.28 62.34
CA LEU A 4 37.77 12.50 62.09
C LEU A 4 37.47 12.89 60.61
N LYS A 5 37.15 14.12 60.18
CA LYS A 5 37.64 15.49 60.46
C LYS A 5 39.09 15.70 59.98
N ASN A 6 39.48 16.78 59.29
CA ASN A 6 38.77 18.02 58.91
C ASN A 6 39.56 18.83 57.84
N LEU A 7 39.01 19.97 57.38
CA LEU A 7 39.69 21.18 56.80
C LEU A 7 40.17 21.19 55.32
N ASP A 8 39.36 21.74 54.39
CA ASP A 8 39.34 23.15 53.92
C ASP A 8 40.62 24.07 54.06
N PRO A 9 40.77 25.19 53.30
CA PRO A 9 40.11 25.60 52.02
C PRO A 9 40.93 26.52 51.03
N PHE A 10 40.28 26.91 49.92
CA PHE A 10 40.23 28.28 49.31
C PHE A 10 41.36 28.92 48.41
N TRP A 11 40.87 29.73 47.45
CA TRP A 11 41.48 30.83 46.63
C TRP A 11 42.56 30.53 45.55
N GLY A 12 42.51 31.29 44.45
CA GLY A 12 43.56 31.46 43.40
C GLY A 12 44.23 32.84 43.53
N PRO A 13 44.44 33.66 42.45
CA PRO A 13 44.32 33.40 41.01
C PRO A 13 45.43 34.12 40.14
N VAL A 14 45.22 34.24 38.81
CA VAL A 14 45.80 35.25 37.86
C VAL A 14 47.22 35.05 37.24
N PHE A 15 47.25 35.18 35.91
CA PHE A 15 48.29 35.59 34.90
C PHE A 15 49.40 36.59 35.38
N PRO A 16 50.57 36.80 34.68
CA PRO A 16 50.60 37.24 33.26
C PRO A 16 51.86 37.06 32.33
N VAL A 17 51.58 37.03 31.01
CA VAL A 17 52.19 37.80 29.88
C VAL A 17 53.72 37.81 29.56
N ARG A 18 54.06 37.17 28.42
CA ARG A 18 55.00 37.52 27.29
C ARG A 18 56.50 37.91 27.52
N GLY A 19 57.36 37.47 26.59
CA GLY A 19 58.65 38.14 26.30
C GLY A 19 59.57 37.61 25.17
N ALA A 20 59.16 37.68 23.88
CA ALA A 20 60.00 37.54 22.65
C ALA A 20 60.79 36.22 22.40
N GLY A 21 61.18 35.84 21.17
CA GLY A 21 60.94 36.42 19.83
C GLY A 21 61.52 35.55 18.67
N ASN A 22 61.42 36.04 17.42
CA ASN A 22 61.91 35.44 16.15
C ASN A 22 61.20 34.14 15.65
N SER A 23 60.98 33.89 14.34
CA SER A 23 61.12 34.75 13.14
C SER A 23 60.34 34.23 11.90
N VAL A 24 59.54 35.12 11.27
CA VAL A 24 59.53 35.45 9.82
C VAL A 24 59.02 34.43 8.74
N LEU A 25 57.89 34.80 8.12
CA LEU A 25 57.39 34.60 6.72
C LEU A 25 56.85 33.25 6.16
N CYS A 26 55.51 33.17 6.19
CA CYS A 26 54.52 32.55 5.28
C CYS A 26 54.65 32.96 3.77
N PRO A 27 53.98 32.33 2.75
CA PRO A 27 52.50 32.50 2.55
C PRO A 27 51.61 31.55 1.66
N ARG A 28 50.33 31.41 2.06
CA ARG A 28 49.05 31.40 1.24
C ARG A 28 48.73 30.14 0.36
N ARG A 29 47.47 29.78 -0.02
CA ARG A 29 46.04 30.20 0.20
C ARG A 29 45.09 29.08 -0.36
N PRO A 30 43.72 29.16 -0.38
CA PRO A 30 42.72 30.00 0.34
C PRO A 30 41.48 29.23 0.95
N PRO A 31 40.61 29.89 1.75
CA PRO A 31 39.21 29.44 1.96
C PRO A 31 38.11 30.55 2.03
N ALA A 32 36.82 30.14 1.99
CA ALA A 32 35.56 30.92 2.13
C ALA A 32 34.36 29.92 2.28
N GLN A 33 33.13 30.16 2.79
CA GLN A 33 32.42 31.16 3.62
C GLN A 33 31.28 30.36 4.38
N SER A 34 30.01 30.71 4.74
CA SER A 34 29.10 31.88 4.60
C SER A 34 27.89 31.89 5.59
N TRP A 35 27.82 32.89 6.49
CA TRP A 35 26.62 33.72 6.82
C TRP A 35 25.42 33.20 7.68
N HIS A 36 24.64 34.16 8.23
CA HIS A 36 23.40 34.06 9.07
C HIS A 36 22.22 34.80 8.35
N PRO A 37 21.09 35.37 8.94
CA PRO A 37 20.50 35.34 10.31
C PRO A 37 18.92 35.35 10.48
N ARG A 38 18.43 35.28 11.75
CA ARG A 38 17.14 35.84 12.33
C ARG A 38 15.77 35.19 11.90
N GLN A 39 14.59 35.40 12.55
CA GLN A 39 14.14 36.25 13.70
C GLN A 39 12.93 35.67 14.51
N CYS A 40 12.43 36.44 15.49
CA CYS A 40 11.31 36.24 16.47
C CYS A 40 9.87 36.14 15.85
N LEU A 41 8.70 36.09 16.54
CA LEU A 41 8.24 36.38 17.94
C LEU A 41 6.78 35.82 18.14
N ALA A 42 6.31 35.50 19.36
CA ALA A 42 4.87 35.30 19.71
C ALA A 42 4.59 35.39 21.24
N SER A 43 3.31 35.52 21.67
CA SER A 43 2.95 35.82 23.08
C SER A 43 1.51 35.44 23.52
N SER A 44 1.33 35.23 24.85
CA SER A 44 0.14 35.57 25.67
C SER A 44 -0.95 34.52 26.06
N PHE A 45 -1.29 34.57 27.36
CA PHE A 45 -2.54 34.25 28.10
C PHE A 45 -3.09 32.82 28.39
N HIS A 46 -3.27 32.60 29.70
CA HIS A 46 -4.33 31.88 30.45
C HIS A 46 -4.83 30.46 30.07
N ALA A 47 -4.19 29.47 30.71
CA ALA A 47 -4.77 28.67 31.80
C ALA A 47 -6.21 28.11 31.69
N GLY A 48 -6.29 26.80 31.40
CA GLY A 48 -7.37 25.91 31.84
C GLY A 48 -6.80 24.67 32.54
N ARG A 49 -7.32 24.28 33.70
CA ARG A 49 -6.89 23.06 34.43
C ARG A 49 -7.76 21.85 34.03
N PRO A 50 -7.18 20.72 33.63
CA PRO A 50 -7.74 19.41 33.97
C PRO A 50 -7.34 19.03 35.40
N PHE A 51 -8.23 18.38 36.15
CA PHE A 51 -7.88 17.71 37.40
C PHE A 51 -7.24 16.35 37.09
N SER A 52 -6.10 16.06 37.70
CA SER A 52 -5.61 14.69 37.90
C SER A 52 -5.29 14.50 39.38
N SER A 53 -5.92 13.53 40.02
CA SER A 53 -5.78 13.25 41.45
C SER A 53 -4.71 12.18 41.72
N GLN A 54 -3.52 12.39 41.17
CA GLN A 54 -2.30 11.72 41.62
C GLN A 54 -1.32 12.80 42.05
N ALA A 55 -0.83 12.70 43.29
CA ALA A 55 0.28 13.53 43.72
C ALA A 55 1.52 13.11 42.92
N ALA A 56 2.15 14.06 42.22
CA ALA A 56 3.40 13.80 41.55
C ALA A 56 4.48 13.51 42.59
N GLU A 57 4.93 12.26 42.68
CA GLU A 57 6.20 11.95 43.33
C GLU A 57 7.31 12.61 42.53
N ASP A 58 8.07 13.48 43.19
CA ASP A 58 9.21 14.19 42.62
C ASP A 58 10.37 13.20 42.40
N ARG A 59 10.24 12.36 41.37
CA ARG A 59 11.30 11.50 40.86
C ARG A 59 12.38 12.39 40.26
N LYS A 60 13.29 12.84 41.12
CA LYS A 60 14.57 13.44 40.71
C LYS A 60 15.24 12.49 39.72
N GLU A 61 15.31 12.90 38.46
CA GLU A 61 16.04 12.15 37.44
C GLU A 61 17.50 12.03 37.89
N GLU A 62 18.02 10.81 37.94
CA GLU A 62 19.42 10.58 38.30
C GLU A 62 20.32 11.19 37.19
N PRO A 63 21.41 11.88 37.55
CA PRO A 63 22.27 12.53 36.57
C PRO A 63 22.86 11.47 35.62
N PRO A 64 22.96 11.76 34.31
CA PRO A 64 23.33 10.77 33.30
C PRO A 64 24.73 10.19 33.57
N HIS A 65 24.77 8.95 34.05
CA HIS A 65 26.01 8.24 34.34
C HIS A 65 26.67 7.77 33.04
N CYS A 66 27.84 8.32 32.71
CA CYS A 66 28.64 7.88 31.58
C CYS A 66 30.08 7.60 32.04
N ILE A 67 30.59 6.41 31.71
CA ILE A 67 31.97 5.99 31.96
C ILE A 67 32.93 6.30 30.80
N ILE A 68 32.40 6.76 29.66
CA ILE A 68 33.19 7.08 28.47
C ILE A 68 33.85 8.44 28.67
N SER A 69 35.17 8.45 28.76
CA SER A 69 35.99 9.67 28.76
C SER A 69 37.26 9.43 27.96
N SER A 70 37.74 10.42 27.23
CA SER A 70 38.98 10.32 26.42
C SER A 70 40.21 10.39 27.33
N SER A 71 40.42 9.33 28.10
CA SER A 71 41.45 9.20 29.13
C SER A 71 42.70 8.45 28.63
N GLU A 72 42.57 7.80 27.48
CA GLU A 72 43.54 6.86 26.91
C GLU A 72 44.67 7.62 26.23
N THR A 73 45.92 7.28 26.58
CA THR A 73 47.11 7.81 25.90
C THR A 73 47.95 6.66 25.35
N VAL A 74 48.36 6.77 24.09
CA VAL A 74 49.22 5.77 23.45
C VAL A 74 50.64 5.92 24.00
N GLN A 75 51.18 4.84 24.57
CA GLN A 75 52.51 4.80 25.15
C GLN A 75 53.43 3.90 24.31
N GLY A 76 54.67 4.32 24.09
CA GLY A 76 55.66 3.58 23.29
C GLY A 76 55.48 3.72 21.77
N SER A 77 56.09 2.82 21.01
CA SER A 77 56.07 2.80 19.55
C SER A 77 54.98 1.90 18.98
N VAL A 78 54.30 2.36 17.93
CA VAL A 78 53.26 1.59 17.23
C VAL A 78 53.92 0.54 16.32
N SER A 79 53.53 -0.73 16.47
CA SER A 79 53.84 -1.79 15.50
C SER A 79 52.68 -1.99 14.52
N LYS A 80 53.00 -2.38 13.28
CA LYS A 80 52.01 -2.73 12.25
C LYS A 80 51.99 -4.24 12.06
N HIS A 81 50.79 -4.78 11.89
CA HIS A 81 50.52 -6.20 11.63
C HIS A 81 49.52 -6.29 10.49
N GLU A 82 49.60 -7.34 9.67
CA GLU A 82 48.64 -7.61 8.62
C GLU A 82 47.47 -8.46 9.14
N PHE A 83 46.28 -8.27 8.57
CA PHE A 83 45.12 -9.09 8.91
C PHE A 83 45.30 -10.52 8.39
N GLN A 84 45.10 -11.50 9.28
CA GLN A 84 45.14 -12.93 8.95
C GLN A 84 43.74 -13.52 8.88
N ALA A 85 43.57 -14.61 8.14
CA ALA A 85 42.29 -15.28 7.91
C ALA A 85 42.39 -16.78 8.21
N GLU A 86 41.46 -17.32 8.98
CA GLU A 86 41.44 -18.74 9.32
C GLU A 86 40.65 -19.54 8.27
N THR A 87 41.33 -19.91 7.18
CA THR A 87 40.74 -20.51 5.96
C THR A 87 39.76 -21.64 6.24
N LYS A 88 40.04 -22.53 7.21
CA LYS A 88 39.14 -23.65 7.56
C LYS A 88 37.80 -23.17 8.13
N LYS A 89 37.80 -22.15 9.01
CA LYS A 89 36.58 -21.55 9.53
C LYS A 89 35.82 -20.77 8.45
N LEU A 90 36.52 -20.13 7.52
CA LEU A 90 35.87 -19.46 6.38
C LEU A 90 35.16 -20.45 5.44
N LEU A 91 35.76 -21.61 5.16
CA LEU A 91 35.08 -22.69 4.42
C LEU A 91 33.84 -23.19 5.16
N ASP A 92 33.94 -23.42 6.47
CA ASP A 92 32.81 -23.90 7.29
C ASP A 92 31.65 -22.87 7.34
N ILE A 93 31.97 -21.57 7.47
CA ILE A 93 30.99 -20.47 7.38
C ILE A 93 30.30 -20.46 6.01
N VAL A 94 31.05 -20.60 4.91
CA VAL A 94 30.45 -20.63 3.56
C VAL A 94 29.61 -21.90 3.34
N ALA A 95 30.01 -23.03 3.92
CA ALA A 95 29.33 -24.33 3.79
C ALA A 95 28.14 -24.54 4.75
N ARG A 96 27.94 -23.68 5.77
CA ARG A 96 26.86 -23.83 6.77
C ARG A 96 26.06 -22.58 7.09
N SER A 97 26.55 -21.38 6.78
CA SER A 97 26.02 -20.13 7.36
C SER A 97 25.94 -18.96 6.39
N LEU A 98 26.46 -19.08 5.17
CA LEU A 98 26.35 -18.02 4.17
C LEU A 98 24.99 -18.01 3.46
N TYR A 99 24.55 -19.17 2.95
CA TYR A 99 23.29 -19.30 2.22
C TYR A 99 22.21 -19.84 3.14
N SER A 100 20.98 -19.33 3.01
CA SER A 100 19.83 -19.81 3.78
C SER A 100 19.27 -21.13 3.24
N GLU A 101 19.42 -21.38 1.95
CA GLU A 101 18.82 -22.51 1.24
C GLU A 101 19.90 -23.37 0.54
N LYS A 102 19.96 -24.67 0.86
CA LYS A 102 20.96 -25.60 0.29
C LYS A 102 20.96 -25.59 -1.24
N GLU A 103 19.79 -25.51 -1.86
CA GLU A 103 19.61 -25.61 -3.33
C GLU A 103 20.34 -24.51 -4.13
N VAL A 104 20.75 -23.41 -3.49
CA VAL A 104 21.40 -22.26 -4.14
C VAL A 104 22.75 -22.61 -4.75
N PHE A 105 23.40 -23.72 -4.38
CA PHE A 105 24.64 -24.16 -5.04
C PHE A 105 24.47 -24.35 -6.56
N ILE A 106 23.29 -24.78 -7.02
CA ILE A 106 22.98 -24.94 -8.45
C ILE A 106 23.02 -23.57 -9.15
N ARG A 107 22.45 -22.52 -8.53
CA ARG A 107 22.48 -21.14 -9.05
C ARG A 107 23.92 -20.61 -9.18
N GLU A 108 24.74 -20.78 -8.14
CA GLU A 108 26.12 -20.28 -8.13
C GLU A 108 26.97 -20.97 -9.21
N LEU A 109 26.81 -22.28 -9.40
CA LEU A 109 27.58 -23.03 -10.39
C LEU A 109 27.13 -22.73 -11.82
N ILE A 110 25.83 -22.60 -12.08
CA ILE A 110 25.33 -22.13 -13.39
C ILE A 110 25.80 -20.69 -13.68
N SER A 111 25.88 -19.84 -12.66
CA SER A 111 26.42 -18.48 -12.79
C SER A 111 27.90 -18.50 -13.17
N ASN A 112 28.71 -19.37 -12.55
CA ASN A 112 30.13 -19.54 -12.90
C ASN A 112 30.30 -20.10 -14.33
N ALA A 113 29.46 -21.03 -14.75
CA ALA A 113 29.43 -21.55 -16.12
C ALA A 113 29.06 -20.45 -17.15
N SER A 114 28.03 -19.64 -16.85
CA SER A 114 27.65 -18.49 -17.67
C SER A 114 28.77 -17.44 -17.76
N ASP A 115 29.51 -17.19 -16.67
CA ASP A 115 30.68 -16.32 -16.68
C ASP A 115 31.82 -16.88 -17.56
N ALA A 116 32.06 -18.19 -17.50
CA ALA A 116 33.10 -18.85 -18.32
C ALA A 116 32.78 -18.82 -19.82
N LEU A 117 31.50 -18.93 -20.17
CA LEU A 117 31.00 -18.81 -21.54
C LEU A 117 31.03 -17.36 -22.03
N GLU A 118 30.65 -16.37 -21.20
CA GLU A 118 30.69 -14.95 -21.59
C GLU A 118 32.13 -14.42 -21.75
N LYS A 119 33.08 -14.90 -20.93
CA LYS A 119 34.53 -14.66 -21.14
C LYS A 119 35.02 -15.22 -22.47
N LEU A 120 34.65 -16.47 -22.79
CA LEU A 120 34.98 -17.08 -24.08
C LEU A 120 34.37 -16.29 -25.24
N ARG A 121 33.09 -15.91 -25.13
CA ARG A 121 32.37 -15.11 -26.13
C ARG A 121 33.06 -13.77 -26.37
N HIS A 122 33.47 -13.07 -25.31
CA HIS A 122 34.19 -11.80 -25.42
C HIS A 122 35.58 -11.97 -26.07
N LYS A 123 36.35 -12.98 -25.64
CA LYS A 123 37.67 -13.29 -26.21
C LYS A 123 37.58 -13.57 -27.71
N LEU A 124 36.73 -14.51 -28.12
CA LEU A 124 36.58 -14.91 -29.52
C LEU A 124 36.06 -13.76 -30.40
N VAL A 125 35.10 -12.96 -29.92
CA VAL A 125 34.61 -11.77 -30.66
C VAL A 125 35.70 -10.72 -30.79
N SER A 126 36.51 -10.50 -29.76
CA SER A 126 37.65 -9.56 -29.79
C SER A 126 38.77 -10.02 -30.72
N GLU A 127 38.95 -11.33 -30.85
CA GLU A 127 39.90 -11.98 -31.78
C GLU A 127 39.32 -12.18 -33.20
N GLY A 128 38.07 -11.75 -33.45
CA GLY A 128 37.40 -11.89 -34.76
C GLY A 128 37.03 -13.33 -35.16
N GLN A 129 37.02 -14.26 -34.22
CA GLN A 129 36.82 -15.69 -34.46
C GLN A 129 35.35 -16.10 -34.44
N THR A 130 35.04 -17.19 -35.15
CA THR A 130 33.70 -17.80 -35.15
C THR A 130 33.38 -18.39 -33.77
N LEU A 131 32.18 -18.10 -33.26
CA LEU A 131 31.72 -18.63 -31.97
C LEU A 131 31.36 -20.12 -32.08
N PRO A 132 31.87 -21.00 -31.20
CA PRO A 132 31.47 -22.40 -31.11
C PRO A 132 30.14 -22.55 -30.36
N GLU A 133 29.66 -23.78 -30.23
CA GLU A 133 28.52 -24.10 -29.37
C GLU A 133 28.84 -23.84 -27.89
N MET A 134 28.26 -22.74 -27.38
CA MET A 134 28.40 -22.25 -26.01
C MET A 134 27.18 -22.69 -25.18
N GLU A 135 27.38 -23.66 -24.30
CA GLU A 135 26.30 -24.41 -23.65
C GLU A 135 26.66 -24.82 -22.22
N ILE A 136 25.62 -25.07 -21.41
CA ILE A 136 25.73 -25.55 -20.03
C ILE A 136 24.95 -26.87 -19.94
N HIS A 137 25.61 -27.93 -19.46
CA HIS A 137 25.01 -29.25 -19.22
C HIS A 137 24.94 -29.55 -17.73
N LEU A 138 23.81 -30.09 -17.29
CA LEU A 138 23.59 -30.69 -15.98
C LEU A 138 23.27 -32.17 -16.16
N GLN A 139 23.85 -33.02 -15.31
CA GLN A 139 23.55 -34.44 -15.26
C GLN A 139 23.32 -34.89 -13.81
N THR A 140 22.27 -35.67 -13.59
CA THR A 140 21.92 -36.24 -12.28
C THR A 140 22.05 -37.77 -12.30
N ASP A 141 22.80 -38.33 -11.37
CA ASP A 141 22.97 -39.78 -11.19
C ASP A 141 22.51 -40.17 -9.79
N SER A 142 21.31 -40.74 -9.69
CA SER A 142 20.70 -41.16 -8.42
C SER A 142 21.39 -42.37 -7.77
N GLU A 143 22.03 -43.24 -8.56
CA GLU A 143 22.68 -44.47 -8.06
C GLU A 143 24.01 -44.12 -7.36
N LYS A 144 24.85 -43.34 -8.03
CA LYS A 144 26.11 -42.83 -7.45
C LYS A 144 25.83 -41.71 -6.44
N GLY A 145 24.70 -41.01 -6.60
CA GLY A 145 24.37 -39.80 -5.86
C GLY A 145 25.30 -38.66 -6.22
N THR A 146 25.41 -38.38 -7.51
CA THR A 146 26.19 -37.25 -8.01
C THR A 146 25.32 -36.31 -8.83
N ILE A 147 25.58 -35.01 -8.69
CA ILE A 147 25.20 -34.01 -9.67
C ILE A 147 26.48 -33.55 -10.37
N THR A 148 26.42 -33.42 -11.70
CA THR A 148 27.52 -32.92 -12.52
C THR A 148 27.05 -31.70 -13.29
N ILE A 149 27.88 -30.66 -13.34
CA ILE A 149 27.72 -29.51 -14.24
C ILE A 149 28.92 -29.46 -15.20
N GLN A 150 28.69 -29.14 -16.46
CA GLN A 150 29.74 -28.90 -17.44
C GLN A 150 29.42 -27.70 -18.34
N ASP A 151 30.40 -26.81 -18.51
CA ASP A 151 30.38 -25.72 -19.50
C ASP A 151 31.34 -25.99 -20.67
N THR A 152 31.11 -25.30 -21.78
CA THR A 152 32.02 -25.22 -22.94
C THR A 152 32.78 -23.88 -23.00
N GLY A 153 33.00 -23.25 -21.84
CA GLY A 153 33.57 -21.91 -21.71
C GLY A 153 35.10 -21.86 -21.80
N VAL A 154 35.66 -20.76 -21.29
CA VAL A 154 37.10 -20.45 -21.41
C VAL A 154 38.02 -21.47 -20.73
N GLY A 155 37.51 -22.23 -19.75
CA GLY A 155 38.29 -23.16 -18.92
C GLY A 155 39.21 -22.45 -17.93
N MET A 156 40.19 -23.17 -17.38
CA MET A 156 41.21 -22.64 -16.47
C MET A 156 42.56 -23.33 -16.72
N THR A 157 43.65 -22.59 -16.51
CA THR A 157 45.01 -23.13 -16.34
C THR A 157 45.21 -23.70 -14.93
N ARG A 158 46.36 -24.34 -14.67
CA ARG A 158 46.75 -24.82 -13.34
C ARG A 158 46.86 -23.68 -12.33
N GLU A 159 47.39 -22.54 -12.76
CA GLU A 159 47.61 -21.34 -11.96
C GLU A 159 46.26 -20.68 -11.61
N GLU A 160 45.30 -20.73 -12.53
CA GLU A 160 43.92 -20.30 -12.30
C GLU A 160 43.15 -21.26 -11.40
N LEU A 161 43.34 -22.57 -11.49
CA LEU A 161 42.75 -23.52 -10.55
C LEU A 161 43.25 -23.27 -9.11
N VAL A 162 44.57 -23.14 -8.93
CA VAL A 162 45.17 -22.79 -7.62
C VAL A 162 44.65 -21.44 -7.11
N SER A 163 44.58 -20.43 -7.97
CA SER A 163 44.30 -19.06 -7.51
C SER A 163 42.81 -18.70 -7.43
N ASN A 164 41.95 -19.23 -8.30
CA ASN A 164 40.52 -18.93 -8.31
C ASN A 164 39.67 -19.94 -7.50
N LEU A 165 40.10 -21.20 -7.38
CA LEU A 165 39.42 -22.21 -6.54
C LEU A 165 40.13 -22.43 -5.21
N GLY A 166 41.44 -22.22 -5.13
CA GLY A 166 42.21 -22.37 -3.89
C GLY A 166 42.25 -21.13 -2.98
N THR A 167 41.80 -19.95 -3.44
CA THR A 167 41.81 -18.71 -2.64
C THR A 167 40.39 -18.16 -2.43
N ILE A 168 39.90 -18.24 -1.19
CA ILE A 168 38.58 -17.71 -0.82
C ILE A 168 38.53 -16.19 -1.08
N ALA A 169 37.39 -15.72 -1.59
CA ALA A 169 37.12 -14.33 -1.96
C ALA A 169 37.96 -13.78 -3.14
N ARG A 170 38.72 -14.61 -3.84
CA ARG A 170 39.35 -14.26 -5.12
C ARG A 170 38.38 -14.52 -6.27
N SER A 171 38.10 -13.50 -7.09
CA SER A 171 37.17 -13.62 -8.23
C SER A 171 37.86 -13.28 -9.55
N GLY A 172 38.18 -14.32 -10.33
CA GLY A 172 38.65 -14.16 -11.72
C GLY A 172 37.62 -13.46 -12.63
N SER A 173 36.32 -13.60 -12.33
CA SER A 173 35.26 -12.83 -13.01
C SER A 173 35.32 -11.34 -12.69
N LYS A 174 35.67 -10.96 -11.46
CA LYS A 174 35.86 -9.54 -11.13
C LYS A 174 37.15 -8.97 -11.73
N ALA A 175 38.27 -9.70 -11.67
CA ALA A 175 39.51 -9.29 -12.33
C ALA A 175 39.32 -9.07 -13.85
N PHE A 176 38.51 -9.91 -14.50
CA PHE A 176 38.10 -9.74 -15.90
C PHE A 176 37.23 -8.48 -16.11
N LEU A 177 36.25 -8.22 -15.25
CA LEU A 177 35.45 -6.99 -15.29
C LEU A 177 36.30 -5.72 -15.10
N ASP A 178 37.27 -5.75 -14.19
CA ASP A 178 38.15 -4.61 -13.90
C ASP A 178 39.13 -4.34 -15.07
N ALA A 179 39.52 -5.37 -15.83
CA ALA A 179 40.24 -5.21 -17.10
C ALA A 179 39.34 -4.65 -18.25
N LEU A 180 38.02 -4.80 -18.16
CA LEU A 180 37.04 -4.38 -19.17
C LEU A 180 36.40 -3.00 -18.91
N GLN A 181 36.90 -2.19 -17.98
CA GLN A 181 36.26 -0.93 -17.58
C GLN A 181 36.07 0.11 -18.73
N ASN A 182 36.72 -0.08 -19.88
CA ASN A 182 36.52 0.73 -21.10
C ASN A 182 35.44 0.18 -22.08
N GLN A 183 34.77 -0.94 -21.79
CA GLN A 183 33.77 -1.60 -22.66
C GLN A 183 32.46 -1.93 -21.93
N ALA A 184 31.57 -0.95 -21.83
CA ALA A 184 30.33 -1.05 -21.04
C ALA A 184 29.35 -2.17 -21.45
N GLU A 185 29.37 -2.63 -22.71
CA GLU A 185 28.41 -3.65 -23.20
C GLU A 185 28.75 -5.09 -22.79
N ALA A 186 29.97 -5.32 -22.29
CA ALA A 186 30.40 -6.60 -21.75
C ALA A 186 30.22 -6.67 -20.22
N SER A 187 30.37 -5.55 -19.50
CA SER A 187 30.45 -5.53 -18.04
C SER A 187 29.13 -5.81 -17.30
N GLY A 188 27.98 -5.61 -17.95
CA GLY A 188 26.66 -5.97 -17.42
C GLY A 188 26.33 -7.47 -17.42
N LYS A 189 27.05 -8.28 -18.22
CA LYS A 189 26.68 -9.69 -18.49
C LYS A 189 27.34 -10.71 -17.54
N ILE A 190 28.42 -10.33 -16.88
CA ILE A 190 29.11 -11.16 -15.88
C ILE A 190 28.35 -11.14 -14.56
N ILE A 191 28.12 -12.30 -13.97
CA ILE A 191 27.35 -12.51 -12.75
C ILE A 191 28.27 -12.63 -11.52
N GLY A 192 29.45 -13.23 -11.66
CA GLY A 192 30.37 -13.51 -10.54
C GLY A 192 31.13 -12.27 -10.05
N GLN A 193 30.98 -11.95 -8.76
CA GLN A 193 31.65 -10.79 -8.13
C GLN A 193 32.50 -11.15 -6.90
N PHE A 194 31.99 -11.99 -6.00
CA PHE A 194 32.53 -12.13 -4.65
C PHE A 194 33.62 -13.20 -4.44
N GLY A 195 33.83 -14.14 -5.37
CA GLY A 195 34.85 -15.19 -5.21
C GLY A 195 34.54 -16.23 -4.12
N VAL A 196 33.25 -16.45 -3.81
CA VAL A 196 32.81 -17.47 -2.82
C VAL A 196 31.79 -18.48 -3.37
N GLY A 197 31.18 -18.21 -4.53
CA GLY A 197 30.06 -19.01 -5.08
C GLY A 197 30.41 -20.48 -5.34
N PHE A 198 31.66 -20.79 -5.73
CA PHE A 198 32.11 -22.18 -5.94
C PHE A 198 32.00 -23.05 -4.67
N TYR A 199 32.37 -22.51 -3.50
CA TYR A 199 32.38 -23.28 -2.25
C TYR A 199 30.98 -23.64 -1.74
N SER A 200 29.91 -23.06 -2.31
CA SER A 200 28.52 -23.50 -2.06
C SER A 200 28.30 -25.00 -2.35
N ALA A 201 29.10 -25.60 -3.24
CA ALA A 201 29.09 -27.04 -3.48
C ALA A 201 29.36 -27.86 -2.21
N PHE A 202 30.20 -27.37 -1.28
CA PHE A 202 30.50 -28.06 -0.02
C PHE A 202 29.35 -28.02 1.01
N MET A 203 28.28 -27.25 0.78
CA MET A 203 27.04 -27.39 1.55
C MET A 203 26.44 -28.78 1.36
N VAL A 204 26.48 -29.30 0.13
CA VAL A 204 25.80 -30.54 -0.30
C VAL A 204 26.75 -31.71 -0.60
N ALA A 205 28.05 -31.45 -0.77
CA ALA A 205 29.04 -32.46 -1.11
C ALA A 205 29.90 -32.94 0.08
N ASP A 206 30.31 -34.20 0.03
CA ASP A 206 31.45 -34.74 0.80
C ASP A 206 32.77 -34.68 0.01
N LYS A 207 32.69 -34.61 -1.32
CA LYS A 207 33.83 -34.53 -2.23
C LYS A 207 33.45 -33.80 -3.52
N VAL A 208 34.31 -32.91 -3.99
CA VAL A 208 34.16 -32.18 -5.25
C VAL A 208 35.36 -32.45 -6.15
N GLU A 209 35.10 -32.89 -7.38
CA GLU A 209 36.10 -33.02 -8.44
C GLU A 209 35.83 -31.97 -9.52
N VAL A 210 36.87 -31.28 -9.98
CA VAL A 210 36.81 -30.31 -11.08
C VAL A 210 37.79 -30.73 -12.16
N TYR A 211 37.31 -30.94 -13.38
CA TYR A 211 38.13 -31.18 -14.56
C TYR A 211 38.05 -29.94 -15.45
N SER A 212 39.16 -29.29 -15.75
CA SER A 212 39.18 -28.07 -16.57
C SER A 212 40.33 -28.09 -17.57
N ARG A 213 40.12 -27.45 -18.72
CA ARG A 213 41.15 -27.22 -19.74
C ARG A 213 40.90 -25.86 -20.37
N SER A 214 41.88 -24.95 -20.27
CA SER A 214 41.83 -23.65 -20.95
C SER A 214 41.61 -23.82 -22.47
N VAL A 215 40.96 -22.83 -23.08
CA VAL A 215 40.87 -22.67 -24.52
C VAL A 215 42.23 -22.33 -25.18
N ASP A 216 43.23 -21.88 -24.41
CA ASP A 216 44.54 -21.51 -24.94
C ASP A 216 45.27 -22.68 -25.60
N ALA A 217 45.83 -22.44 -26.79
CA ALA A 217 46.41 -23.48 -27.64
C ALA A 217 47.54 -24.25 -26.93
N GLY A 218 47.43 -25.58 -26.91
CA GLY A 218 48.39 -26.48 -26.26
C GLY A 218 48.19 -26.68 -24.75
N SER A 219 47.17 -26.07 -24.14
CA SER A 219 46.88 -26.25 -22.71
C SER A 219 46.56 -27.71 -22.37
N PRO A 220 47.28 -28.34 -21.41
CA PRO A 220 46.88 -29.63 -20.88
C PRO A 220 45.59 -29.53 -20.05
N GLY A 221 44.92 -30.67 -19.88
CA GLY A 221 43.79 -30.79 -18.97
C GLY A 221 44.26 -31.02 -17.53
N PHE A 222 43.51 -30.53 -16.55
CA PHE A 222 43.78 -30.76 -15.13
C PHE A 222 42.56 -31.30 -14.40
N GLN A 223 42.81 -32.15 -13.40
CA GLN A 223 41.88 -32.50 -12.34
C GLN A 223 42.28 -31.74 -11.06
N TRP A 224 41.31 -31.10 -10.42
CA TRP A 224 41.37 -30.55 -9.07
C TRP A 224 40.42 -31.36 -8.17
N LEU A 225 40.83 -31.67 -6.94
CA LEU A 225 40.09 -32.54 -6.02
C LEU A 225 40.13 -31.97 -4.59
N SER A 226 38.99 -31.94 -3.90
CA SER A 226 38.91 -31.58 -2.48
C SER A 226 37.71 -32.21 -1.75
N ASP A 227 37.86 -32.43 -0.45
CA ASP A 227 36.81 -32.78 0.51
C ASP A 227 36.23 -31.55 1.25
N GLY A 228 36.82 -30.37 1.06
CA GLY A 228 36.47 -29.14 1.77
C GLY A 228 37.15 -28.97 3.14
N SER A 229 38.02 -29.89 3.58
CA SER A 229 38.68 -29.84 4.89
C SER A 229 39.80 -28.79 5.03
N GLY A 230 40.02 -27.98 3.98
CA GLY A 230 41.04 -26.94 3.91
C GLY A 230 42.29 -27.30 3.08
N VAL A 231 42.27 -28.42 2.35
CA VAL A 231 43.29 -28.81 1.37
C VAL A 231 42.65 -29.19 0.03
N PHE A 232 43.44 -29.17 -1.05
CA PHE A 232 43.04 -29.65 -2.36
C PHE A 232 44.26 -30.18 -3.12
N GLU A 233 44.04 -31.09 -4.05
CA GLU A 233 45.06 -31.69 -4.92
C GLU A 233 44.83 -31.24 -6.37
N ILE A 234 45.91 -31.18 -7.18
CA ILE A 234 45.83 -30.95 -8.62
C ILE A 234 46.76 -31.91 -9.35
N ALA A 235 46.22 -32.63 -10.33
CA ALA A 235 46.94 -33.53 -11.24
C ALA A 235 46.66 -33.17 -12.72
N GLU A 236 47.57 -33.52 -13.62
CA GLU A 236 47.31 -33.47 -15.06
C GLU A 236 46.37 -34.61 -15.47
N ALA A 237 45.43 -34.33 -16.38
CA ALA A 237 44.36 -35.25 -16.78
C ALA A 237 44.16 -35.29 -18.30
N ALA A 238 44.27 -36.49 -18.87
CA ALA A 238 43.98 -36.72 -20.29
C ALA A 238 42.45 -36.72 -20.56
N GLY A 239 42.06 -36.44 -21.80
CA GLY A 239 40.66 -36.53 -22.25
C GLY A 239 39.72 -35.40 -21.77
N VAL A 240 40.22 -34.39 -21.06
CA VAL A 240 39.41 -33.24 -20.62
C VAL A 240 39.00 -32.37 -21.83
N ARG A 241 37.69 -32.11 -21.99
CA ARG A 241 37.13 -31.16 -22.98
C ARG A 241 37.40 -29.72 -22.52
N THR A 242 37.59 -28.79 -23.46
CA THR A 242 37.70 -27.34 -23.17
C THR A 242 36.45 -26.83 -22.45
N GLY A 243 36.65 -25.91 -21.50
CA GLY A 243 35.65 -25.52 -20.51
C GLY A 243 35.94 -26.18 -19.17
N THR A 244 34.91 -26.29 -18.32
CA THR A 244 35.02 -26.92 -16.99
C THR A 244 33.89 -27.90 -16.73
N LYS A 245 34.20 -29.04 -16.11
CA LYS A 245 33.25 -30.04 -15.60
C LYS A 245 33.46 -30.21 -14.09
N ILE A 246 32.41 -30.03 -13.30
CA ILE A 246 32.42 -30.18 -11.84
C ILE A 246 31.51 -31.35 -11.47
N ILE A 247 32.06 -32.34 -10.76
CA ILE A 247 31.34 -33.51 -10.23
C ILE A 247 31.22 -33.37 -8.72
N ILE A 248 30.00 -33.44 -8.22
CA ILE A 248 29.63 -33.18 -6.82
C ILE A 248 29.12 -34.49 -6.25
N HIS A 249 29.87 -35.08 -5.31
CA HIS A 249 29.49 -36.32 -4.64
C HIS A 249 28.63 -35.98 -3.42
N LEU A 250 27.32 -36.22 -3.54
CA LEU A 250 26.32 -35.69 -2.62
C LEU A 250 26.29 -36.48 -1.31
N LYS A 251 26.31 -35.71 -0.22
CA LYS A 251 26.02 -36.13 1.15
C LYS A 251 24.73 -36.94 1.22
N ALA A 252 24.66 -37.87 2.17
CA ALA A 252 23.45 -38.65 2.43
C ALA A 252 22.21 -37.77 2.68
N ASP A 253 22.40 -36.63 3.35
CA ASP A 253 21.35 -35.64 3.68
C ASP A 253 20.98 -34.68 2.52
N SER A 254 21.64 -34.83 1.36
CA SER A 254 21.55 -33.93 0.21
C SER A 254 21.31 -34.69 -1.11
N ARG A 255 20.89 -35.97 -1.01
CA ARG A 255 20.61 -36.86 -2.16
C ARG A 255 19.46 -36.39 -3.04
N GLU A 256 18.61 -35.47 -2.58
CA GLU A 256 17.53 -34.86 -3.37
C GLU A 256 18.04 -34.24 -4.69
N PHE A 257 19.26 -33.69 -4.70
CA PHE A 257 19.87 -33.06 -5.88
C PHE A 257 20.42 -34.09 -6.89
N ALA A 258 20.33 -35.38 -6.59
CA ALA A 258 20.61 -36.47 -7.54
C ALA A 258 19.36 -36.87 -8.38
N HIS A 259 18.23 -36.18 -8.23
CA HIS A 259 16.99 -36.45 -8.96
C HIS A 259 16.65 -35.32 -9.97
N GLU A 260 16.32 -35.70 -11.21
CA GLU A 260 16.06 -34.76 -12.32
C GLU A 260 14.99 -33.71 -11.98
N ALA A 261 13.86 -34.13 -11.38
CA ALA A 261 12.75 -33.22 -11.07
C ALA A 261 13.20 -32.08 -10.14
N ARG A 262 13.88 -32.42 -9.03
CA ARG A 262 14.34 -31.44 -8.04
C ARG A 262 15.33 -30.44 -8.63
N VAL A 263 16.27 -30.91 -9.46
CA VAL A 263 17.23 -30.04 -10.16
C VAL A 263 16.51 -29.15 -11.18
N ARG A 264 15.51 -29.67 -11.91
CA ARG A 264 14.69 -28.91 -12.85
C ARG A 264 13.95 -27.76 -12.16
N ASP A 265 13.37 -28.01 -11.00
CA ASP A 265 12.64 -26.99 -10.22
C ASP A 265 13.59 -25.85 -9.79
N VAL A 266 14.78 -26.18 -9.30
CA VAL A 266 15.79 -25.19 -8.88
C VAL A 266 16.35 -24.39 -10.06
N VAL A 267 16.60 -25.03 -11.20
CA VAL A 267 16.98 -24.33 -12.45
C VAL A 267 15.87 -23.38 -12.90
N THR A 268 14.62 -23.84 -12.89
CA THR A 268 13.46 -23.02 -13.29
C THR A 268 13.26 -21.82 -12.36
N LYS A 269 13.45 -22.02 -11.05
CA LYS A 269 13.37 -20.96 -10.02
C LYS A 269 14.43 -19.88 -10.23
N TYR A 270 15.72 -20.25 -10.34
CA TYR A 270 16.81 -19.26 -10.27
C TYR A 270 17.45 -18.88 -11.61
N SER A 271 17.49 -19.81 -12.58
CA SER A 271 18.41 -19.77 -13.74
C SER A 271 17.73 -19.87 -15.11
N ASN A 272 16.39 -19.89 -15.17
CA ASN A 272 15.61 -20.04 -16.41
C ASN A 272 15.93 -18.98 -17.49
N PHE A 273 16.47 -17.83 -17.08
CA PHE A 273 16.77 -16.69 -17.96
C PHE A 273 18.27 -16.48 -18.22
N VAL A 274 19.11 -17.46 -17.87
CA VAL A 274 20.55 -17.47 -18.20
C VAL A 274 20.74 -17.46 -19.73
N SER A 275 21.71 -16.70 -20.20
CA SER A 275 21.86 -16.31 -21.62
C SER A 275 22.33 -17.42 -22.57
N PHE A 276 22.72 -18.59 -22.06
CA PHE A 276 23.27 -19.72 -22.82
C PHE A 276 22.34 -20.94 -22.72
N PRO A 277 22.19 -21.77 -23.77
CA PRO A 277 21.43 -23.02 -23.71
C PRO A 277 21.85 -23.89 -22.52
N LEU A 278 20.86 -24.28 -21.71
CA LEU A 278 21.03 -25.08 -20.51
C LEU A 278 20.27 -26.40 -20.66
N TYR A 279 20.99 -27.50 -20.62
CA TYR A 279 20.47 -28.87 -20.72
C TYR A 279 20.52 -29.57 -19.37
N LEU A 280 19.50 -30.38 -19.07
CA LEU A 280 19.47 -31.31 -17.93
C LEU A 280 19.19 -32.72 -18.47
N ASN A 281 20.10 -33.66 -18.23
CA ASN A 281 20.04 -35.04 -18.76
C ASN A 281 19.78 -35.07 -20.29
N GLY A 282 20.43 -34.16 -21.03
CA GLY A 282 20.28 -34.00 -22.49
C GLY A 282 19.02 -33.24 -22.96
N ARG A 283 18.15 -32.78 -22.05
CA ARG A 283 16.92 -32.02 -22.37
C ARG A 283 17.10 -30.54 -22.08
N ARG A 284 16.87 -29.66 -23.07
CA ARG A 284 16.96 -28.21 -22.88
C ARG A 284 15.87 -27.72 -21.93
N LEU A 285 16.23 -26.85 -20.97
CA LEU A 285 15.31 -26.29 -19.98
C LEU A 285 14.96 -24.82 -20.27
N ASN A 286 15.93 -23.95 -20.55
CA ASN A 286 15.67 -22.53 -20.76
C ASN A 286 15.10 -22.25 -22.17
N THR A 287 13.78 -22.19 -22.21
CA THR A 287 12.96 -21.87 -23.39
C THR A 287 12.39 -20.45 -23.36
N LEU A 288 12.14 -19.89 -22.18
CA LEU A 288 11.58 -18.54 -22.02
C LEU A 288 12.65 -17.45 -22.17
N GLN A 289 12.29 -16.35 -22.81
CA GLN A 289 13.14 -15.17 -22.96
C GLN A 289 12.98 -14.22 -21.77
N ALA A 290 14.02 -13.45 -21.45
CA ALA A 290 13.99 -12.42 -20.40
C ALA A 290 13.24 -11.16 -20.89
N VAL A 291 11.91 -11.25 -21.01
CA VAL A 291 11.05 -10.27 -21.70
C VAL A 291 11.28 -8.83 -21.22
N TRP A 292 11.53 -8.63 -19.93
CA TRP A 292 11.77 -7.30 -19.34
C TRP A 292 13.02 -6.58 -19.88
N MET A 293 13.98 -7.34 -20.42
CA MET A 293 15.22 -6.79 -21.02
C MET A 293 15.03 -6.38 -22.49
N MET A 294 14.08 -6.99 -23.21
CA MET A 294 13.76 -6.73 -24.63
C MET A 294 13.23 -5.30 -24.83
N ASP A 295 13.22 -4.78 -26.07
CA ASP A 295 12.51 -3.52 -26.32
C ASP A 295 11.00 -3.72 -26.21
N PRO A 296 10.24 -2.80 -25.56
CA PRO A 296 8.78 -2.93 -25.44
C PRO A 296 8.01 -2.95 -26.77
N LYS A 297 8.66 -2.62 -27.91
CA LYS A 297 8.06 -2.73 -29.25
C LYS A 297 8.24 -4.11 -29.89
N ASP A 298 9.23 -4.87 -29.43
CA ASP A 298 9.60 -6.18 -29.98
C ASP A 298 8.91 -7.34 -29.21
N VAL A 299 8.03 -7.00 -28.26
CA VAL A 299 7.27 -7.96 -27.45
C VAL A 299 5.80 -7.92 -27.87
N SER A 300 5.30 -9.06 -28.36
CA SER A 300 3.88 -9.26 -28.70
C SER A 300 3.00 -9.41 -27.46
N GLU A 301 1.68 -9.24 -27.64
CA GLU A 301 0.70 -9.51 -26.58
C GLU A 301 0.73 -10.98 -26.15
N GLU A 302 0.95 -11.93 -27.07
CA GLU A 302 1.08 -13.36 -26.76
C GLU A 302 2.29 -13.66 -25.85
N GLN A 303 3.46 -13.08 -26.14
CA GLN A 303 4.63 -13.17 -25.26
C GLN A 303 4.38 -12.53 -23.88
N HIS A 304 3.60 -11.44 -23.83
CA HIS A 304 3.18 -10.86 -22.57
C HIS A 304 2.21 -11.76 -21.80
N GLU A 305 1.25 -12.44 -22.45
CA GLU A 305 0.37 -13.41 -21.78
C GLU A 305 1.17 -14.62 -21.25
N GLU A 306 2.03 -15.23 -22.07
CA GLU A 306 2.84 -16.38 -21.63
C GLU A 306 3.76 -16.01 -20.46
N PHE A 307 4.44 -14.86 -20.54
CA PHE A 307 5.29 -14.38 -19.45
C PHE A 307 4.47 -13.99 -18.20
N TYR A 308 3.26 -13.45 -18.37
CA TYR A 308 2.34 -13.21 -17.25
C TYR A 308 1.96 -14.51 -16.57
N ARG A 309 1.48 -15.52 -17.31
CA ARG A 309 1.08 -16.83 -16.76
C ARG A 309 2.23 -17.50 -16.00
N TYR A 310 3.46 -17.36 -16.51
CA TYR A 310 4.69 -17.81 -15.83
C TYR A 310 4.96 -17.06 -14.50
N VAL A 311 5.05 -15.71 -14.50
CA VAL A 311 5.43 -14.95 -13.29
C VAL A 311 4.32 -14.86 -12.25
N ALA A 312 3.06 -14.86 -12.67
CA ALA A 312 1.90 -14.80 -11.78
C ALA A 312 1.45 -16.17 -11.28
N GLN A 313 1.90 -17.26 -11.91
CA GLN A 313 1.40 -18.63 -11.71
C GLN A 313 -0.13 -18.72 -11.87
N ALA A 314 -0.66 -17.95 -12.83
CA ALA A 314 -2.09 -17.74 -13.03
C ALA A 314 -2.55 -18.28 -14.41
N PRO A 315 -3.81 -18.75 -14.53
CA PRO A 315 -4.34 -19.30 -15.78
C PRO A 315 -4.93 -18.23 -16.72
N ASP A 316 -5.12 -17.00 -16.24
CA ASP A 316 -5.72 -15.90 -17.00
C ASP A 316 -4.68 -15.11 -17.81
N LYS A 317 -5.02 -13.87 -18.18
CA LYS A 317 -4.17 -12.96 -18.95
C LYS A 317 -4.16 -11.55 -18.30
N PRO A 318 -3.18 -10.68 -18.60
CA PRO A 318 -3.14 -9.36 -18.00
C PRO A 318 -4.14 -8.41 -18.67
N ARG A 319 -5.06 -7.81 -17.91
CA ARG A 319 -5.92 -6.70 -18.42
C ARG A 319 -5.10 -5.44 -18.75
N TYR A 320 -3.99 -5.25 -18.06
CA TYR A 320 -3.03 -4.16 -18.29
C TYR A 320 -1.59 -4.66 -18.18
N THR A 321 -0.75 -4.15 -19.09
CA THR A 321 0.69 -4.38 -19.12
C THR A 321 1.44 -3.05 -19.08
N LEU A 322 2.45 -2.95 -18.22
CA LEU A 322 3.41 -1.85 -18.16
C LEU A 322 4.82 -2.44 -18.25
N HIS A 323 5.41 -2.41 -19.44
CA HIS A 323 6.85 -2.60 -19.61
C HIS A 323 7.54 -1.25 -19.39
N TYR A 324 8.50 -1.20 -18.48
CA TYR A 324 9.22 0.01 -18.09
C TYR A 324 10.73 -0.21 -18.12
N LYS A 325 11.43 0.69 -18.79
CA LYS A 325 12.90 0.73 -18.90
C LYS A 325 13.34 2.16 -18.65
N THR A 326 14.32 2.37 -17.77
CA THR A 326 15.01 3.65 -17.60
C THR A 326 16.42 3.40 -17.06
N ASP A 327 17.33 4.33 -17.33
CA ASP A 327 18.70 4.34 -16.79
C ASP A 327 18.94 5.51 -15.83
N ALA A 328 17.89 6.32 -15.56
CA ALA A 328 17.89 7.36 -14.56
C ALA A 328 16.52 7.44 -13.85
N PRO A 329 16.46 7.78 -12.54
CA PRO A 329 17.58 8.04 -11.63
C PRO A 329 18.19 6.75 -11.04
N LEU A 330 17.79 5.59 -11.55
CA LEU A 330 18.36 4.26 -11.33
C LEU A 330 18.23 3.47 -12.65
N ASN A 331 19.08 2.49 -12.89
CA ASN A 331 18.87 1.45 -13.89
C ASN A 331 17.72 0.53 -13.46
N ILE A 332 16.64 0.52 -14.25
CA ILE A 332 15.44 -0.28 -14.02
C ILE A 332 15.04 -0.95 -15.34
N ARG A 333 14.73 -2.24 -15.28
CA ARG A 333 14.12 -3.03 -16.35
C ARG A 333 13.00 -3.85 -15.72
N SER A 334 11.74 -3.49 -15.93
CA SER A 334 10.61 -4.14 -15.28
C SER A 334 9.40 -4.35 -16.19
N ILE A 335 8.60 -5.37 -15.88
CA ILE A 335 7.27 -5.56 -16.45
C ILE A 335 6.30 -5.75 -15.29
N PHE A 336 5.21 -4.99 -15.33
CA PHE A 336 4.11 -5.06 -14.38
C PHE A 336 2.81 -5.43 -15.08
N TYR A 337 2.02 -6.26 -14.43
CA TYR A 337 0.76 -6.80 -14.93
C TYR A 337 -0.36 -6.62 -13.90
N VAL A 338 -1.56 -6.29 -14.38
CA VAL A 338 -2.80 -6.42 -13.61
C VAL A 338 -3.59 -7.60 -14.18
N PRO A 339 -3.97 -8.62 -13.37
CA PRO A 339 -4.79 -9.74 -13.82
C PRO A 339 -6.11 -9.33 -14.48
N GLU A 340 -6.66 -10.18 -15.35
CA GLU A 340 -8.03 -10.03 -15.83
C GLU A 340 -9.03 -10.56 -14.79
N MET A 341 -8.65 -11.59 -14.03
CA MET A 341 -9.43 -12.07 -12.88
C MET A 341 -9.57 -11.01 -11.76
N LYS A 342 -10.80 -10.84 -11.23
CA LYS A 342 -11.06 -10.04 -10.02
C LYS A 342 -10.25 -10.60 -8.83
N PRO A 343 -9.72 -9.75 -7.92
CA PRO A 343 -8.99 -10.23 -6.74
C PRO A 343 -9.92 -10.98 -5.78
N SER A 344 -9.48 -12.15 -5.30
CA SER A 344 -10.24 -12.92 -4.30
C SER A 344 -10.26 -12.19 -2.95
N VAL A 345 -11.44 -12.04 -2.35
CA VAL A 345 -11.61 -11.41 -1.02
C VAL A 345 -10.77 -12.13 0.05
N PHE A 346 -10.61 -13.45 -0.07
CA PHE A 346 -9.77 -14.26 0.82
C PHE A 346 -8.27 -13.96 0.66
N ASP A 347 -7.82 -13.69 -0.56
CA ASP A 347 -6.42 -13.34 -0.85
C ASP A 347 -6.09 -11.91 -0.39
N VAL A 348 -7.07 -11.01 -0.48
CA VAL A 348 -6.98 -9.65 0.07
C VAL A 348 -6.91 -9.69 1.60
N SER A 349 -7.80 -10.44 2.27
CA SER A 349 -7.88 -10.52 3.73
C SER A 349 -6.71 -11.26 4.39
N ARG A 350 -6.00 -12.10 3.64
CA ARG A 350 -4.78 -12.79 4.11
C ARG A 350 -3.50 -11.98 3.98
N GLU A 351 -3.60 -10.72 3.53
CA GLU A 351 -2.45 -9.87 3.21
C GLU A 351 -1.40 -10.61 2.37
N LEU A 352 -1.83 -11.30 1.30
CA LEU A 352 -0.89 -12.02 0.44
C LEU A 352 0.25 -11.09 0.00
N GLY A 353 1.46 -11.46 0.45
CA GLY A 353 2.64 -10.61 0.37
C GLY A 353 3.09 -10.28 -1.06
N PRO A 354 4.22 -9.56 -1.20
CA PRO A 354 4.70 -9.02 -2.48
C PRO A 354 4.64 -10.04 -3.61
N SER A 355 4.12 -9.63 -4.75
CA SER A 355 3.83 -10.52 -5.90
C SER A 355 4.62 -10.15 -7.16
N VAL A 356 5.70 -9.38 -6.95
CA VAL A 356 6.72 -9.06 -7.93
C VAL A 356 8.01 -9.77 -7.54
N SER A 357 8.63 -10.46 -8.50
CA SER A 357 9.96 -11.05 -8.33
C SER A 357 11.06 -10.03 -8.63
N LEU A 358 12.13 -10.06 -7.84
CA LEU A 358 13.33 -9.27 -8.07
C LEU A 358 14.45 -10.14 -8.66
N TYR A 359 15.02 -9.65 -9.74
CA TYR A 359 16.19 -10.17 -10.42
C TYR A 359 17.34 -9.17 -10.35
N SER A 360 18.56 -9.65 -10.58
CA SER A 360 19.69 -8.81 -10.96
C SER A 360 20.48 -9.56 -12.02
N ARG A 361 20.72 -8.91 -13.18
CA ARG A 361 21.45 -9.51 -14.32
C ARG A 361 20.84 -10.84 -14.78
N LYS A 362 19.50 -10.89 -14.85
CA LYS A 362 18.67 -12.08 -15.16
C LYS A 362 18.72 -13.25 -14.17
N VAL A 363 19.44 -13.14 -13.05
CA VAL A 363 19.43 -14.15 -11.98
C VAL A 363 18.40 -13.75 -10.91
N LEU A 364 17.57 -14.69 -10.46
CA LEU A 364 16.58 -14.42 -9.41
C LEU A 364 17.28 -14.15 -8.07
N ILE A 365 16.91 -13.04 -7.43
CA ILE A 365 17.30 -12.71 -6.05
C ILE A 365 16.19 -13.12 -5.07
N GLN A 366 14.94 -12.72 -5.33
CA GLN A 366 13.81 -12.97 -4.42
C GLN A 366 12.48 -13.10 -5.21
N THR A 367 11.74 -14.21 -5.04
CA THR A 367 10.47 -14.46 -5.78
C THR A 367 9.36 -13.49 -5.41
N LYS A 368 9.31 -13.08 -4.14
CA LYS A 368 8.30 -12.21 -3.53
C LYS A 368 9.01 -11.06 -2.82
N ALA A 369 9.47 -10.09 -3.59
CA ALA A 369 10.41 -9.09 -3.13
C ALA A 369 9.73 -8.02 -2.26
N THR A 370 10.00 -8.05 -0.96
CA THR A 370 9.56 -7.04 0.01
C THR A 370 10.13 -5.66 -0.33
N ASN A 371 9.37 -4.62 0.00
CA ASN A 371 9.75 -3.21 -0.13
C ASN A 371 10.05 -2.72 -1.58
N ILE A 372 9.88 -3.54 -2.63
CA ILE A 372 10.03 -3.11 -4.04
C ILE A 372 8.81 -2.32 -4.55
N LEU A 373 7.61 -2.65 -4.05
CA LEU A 373 6.38 -1.88 -4.22
C LEU A 373 5.78 -1.57 -2.84
N PRO A 374 4.96 -0.52 -2.68
CA PRO A 374 4.17 -0.30 -1.46
C PRO A 374 3.07 -1.36 -1.34
N THR A 375 2.62 -1.66 -0.12
CA THR A 375 1.64 -2.72 0.19
C THR A 375 0.34 -2.61 -0.61
N TRP A 376 -0.13 -1.38 -0.89
CA TRP A 376 -1.33 -1.15 -1.67
C TRP A 376 -1.20 -1.59 -3.14
N LEU A 377 0.02 -1.66 -3.70
CA LEU A 377 0.27 -2.17 -5.05
C LEU A 377 0.47 -3.70 -5.11
N ARG A 378 0.23 -4.46 -4.02
CA ARG A 378 0.44 -5.93 -3.98
C ARG A 378 -0.41 -6.75 -4.96
N PHE A 379 -1.42 -6.14 -5.58
CA PHE A 379 -2.21 -6.75 -6.66
C PHE A 379 -1.44 -6.83 -8.00
N VAL A 380 -0.43 -5.98 -8.18
CA VAL A 380 0.39 -5.93 -9.41
C VAL A 380 1.36 -7.12 -9.42
N ARG A 381 1.24 -7.98 -10.43
CA ARG A 381 2.16 -9.10 -10.69
C ARG A 381 3.32 -8.63 -11.55
N GLY A 382 4.45 -9.33 -11.55
CA GLY A 382 5.50 -9.11 -12.54
C GLY A 382 6.94 -9.25 -12.04
N VAL A 383 7.83 -8.50 -12.67
CA VAL A 383 9.29 -8.61 -12.48
C VAL A 383 9.95 -7.24 -12.44
N VAL A 384 10.98 -7.09 -11.60
CA VAL A 384 11.92 -5.96 -11.60
C VAL A 384 13.34 -6.53 -11.68
N ASP A 385 14.17 -5.95 -12.55
CA ASP A 385 15.62 -6.15 -12.62
C ASP A 385 16.29 -4.78 -12.59
N SER A 386 17.42 -4.70 -11.88
CA SER A 386 18.14 -3.47 -11.61
C SER A 386 19.60 -3.80 -11.27
N GLU A 387 20.53 -3.23 -12.03
CA GLU A 387 21.97 -3.42 -11.76
C GLU A 387 22.50 -2.56 -10.61
N ASP A 388 21.75 -1.53 -10.20
CA ASP A 388 22.13 -0.60 -9.12
C ASP A 388 21.89 -1.17 -7.70
N ILE A 389 21.20 -2.31 -7.57
CA ILE A 389 20.88 -2.90 -6.26
C ILE A 389 22.12 -3.64 -5.70
N PRO A 390 22.68 -3.22 -4.55
CA PRO A 390 23.77 -3.95 -3.92
C PRO A 390 23.26 -5.28 -3.37
N LEU A 391 23.78 -6.38 -3.90
CA LEU A 391 23.49 -7.72 -3.42
C LEU A 391 24.30 -8.03 -2.15
N ASN A 392 23.70 -8.72 -1.19
CA ASN A 392 24.44 -9.32 -0.08
C ASN A 392 25.31 -10.50 -0.56
N LEU A 393 26.21 -10.99 0.29
CA LEU A 393 27.17 -12.05 -0.07
C LEU A 393 26.47 -13.38 -0.46
N SER A 394 25.28 -13.67 0.08
CA SER A 394 24.47 -14.85 -0.29
C SER A 394 23.57 -14.64 -1.51
N ARG A 395 23.36 -13.39 -1.94
CA ARG A 395 22.46 -12.97 -3.04
C ARG A 395 21.01 -13.46 -2.85
N GLU A 396 20.53 -13.38 -1.62
CA GLU A 396 19.17 -13.78 -1.20
C GLU A 396 18.44 -12.65 -0.46
N LEU A 397 19.18 -11.76 0.19
CA LEU A 397 18.63 -10.70 1.02
C LEU A 397 18.94 -9.32 0.44
N LEU A 398 17.90 -8.52 0.29
CA LEU A 398 18.02 -7.09 0.05
C LEU A 398 18.64 -6.42 1.27
N GLN A 399 19.72 -5.66 1.07
CA GLN A 399 20.20 -4.73 2.08
C GLN A 399 19.21 -3.56 2.17
N GLU A 400 18.61 -3.35 3.34
CA GLU A 400 17.76 -2.18 3.60
C GLU A 400 18.57 -0.91 3.38
N SER A 401 18.25 -0.21 2.29
CA SER A 401 19.07 0.88 1.77
C SER A 401 18.17 1.98 1.18
N ALA A 402 18.71 3.19 1.14
CA ALA A 402 18.05 4.32 0.48
C ALA A 402 17.72 4.04 -1.00
N LEU A 403 18.50 3.15 -1.65
CA LEU A 403 18.27 2.73 -3.04
C LEU A 403 16.97 1.94 -3.21
N ILE A 404 16.62 1.04 -2.29
CA ILE A 404 15.35 0.29 -2.35
C ILE A 404 14.16 1.23 -2.14
N ARG A 405 14.24 2.17 -1.17
CA ARG A 405 13.18 3.18 -0.98
C ARG A 405 13.03 4.12 -2.19
N LYS A 406 14.15 4.53 -2.79
CA LYS A 406 14.18 5.32 -4.03
C LYS A 406 13.56 4.55 -5.21
N LEU A 407 13.88 3.26 -5.35
CA LEU A 407 13.29 2.37 -6.35
C LEU A 407 11.78 2.23 -6.16
N GLN A 408 11.33 1.93 -4.94
CA GLN A 408 9.91 1.83 -4.58
C GLN A 408 9.12 3.10 -4.94
N GLY A 409 9.67 4.28 -4.61
CA GLY A 409 9.06 5.57 -4.97
C GLY A 409 8.99 5.81 -6.48
N VAL A 410 10.06 5.52 -7.24
CA VAL A 410 10.08 5.63 -8.71
C VAL A 410 9.07 4.68 -9.36
N LEU A 411 8.98 3.44 -8.87
CA LEU A 411 8.03 2.44 -9.38
C LEU A 411 6.57 2.79 -9.04
N GLN A 412 6.30 3.26 -7.82
CA GLN A 412 4.98 3.74 -7.40
C GLN A 412 4.53 4.92 -8.28
N GLN A 413 5.36 5.95 -8.45
CA GLN A 413 5.05 7.10 -9.29
C GLN A 413 4.83 6.71 -10.75
N ARG A 414 5.63 5.76 -11.27
CA ARG A 414 5.46 5.24 -12.64
C ARG A 414 4.15 4.47 -12.81
N LEU A 415 3.73 3.68 -11.82
CA LEU A 415 2.46 2.95 -11.82
C LEU A 415 1.25 3.89 -11.67
N ILE A 416 1.30 4.87 -10.75
CA ILE A 416 0.26 5.90 -10.63
C ILE A 416 0.10 6.67 -11.94
N LYS A 417 1.20 7.12 -12.56
CA LYS A 417 1.16 7.77 -13.88
C LYS A 417 0.56 6.84 -14.94
N PHE A 418 0.97 5.57 -14.98
CA PHE A 418 0.41 4.60 -15.93
C PHE A 418 -1.11 4.45 -15.78
N PHE A 419 -1.62 4.25 -14.56
CA PHE A 419 -3.06 4.13 -14.32
C PHE A 419 -3.82 5.43 -14.66
N SER A 420 -3.25 6.60 -14.36
CA SER A 420 -3.82 7.89 -14.79
C SER A 420 -3.86 8.01 -16.33
N ASP A 421 -2.79 7.61 -17.03
CA ASP A 421 -2.73 7.62 -18.48
C ASP A 421 -3.72 6.60 -19.11
N GLN A 422 -3.92 5.42 -18.51
CA GLN A 422 -4.94 4.45 -18.96
C GLN A 422 -6.36 5.02 -18.82
N SER A 423 -6.66 5.69 -17.68
CA SER A 423 -7.98 6.28 -17.43
C SER A 423 -8.42 7.35 -18.44
N LYS A 424 -7.47 7.88 -19.22
CA LYS A 424 -7.70 8.85 -20.30
C LYS A 424 -7.75 8.21 -21.69
N LYS A 425 -7.25 6.98 -21.83
CA LYS A 425 -7.26 6.21 -23.08
C LYS A 425 -8.53 5.39 -23.24
N ASP A 426 -8.98 4.77 -22.16
CA ASP A 426 -10.14 3.88 -22.15
C ASP A 426 -10.86 4.01 -20.79
N VAL A 427 -11.91 4.84 -20.79
CA VAL A 427 -12.67 5.17 -19.58
C VAL A 427 -13.45 3.96 -19.07
N GLU A 428 -14.02 3.14 -19.96
CA GLU A 428 -14.84 1.98 -19.59
C GLU A 428 -14.01 0.80 -19.05
N LYS A 429 -12.83 0.55 -19.62
CA LYS A 429 -11.88 -0.43 -19.09
C LYS A 429 -11.24 0.06 -17.80
N TYR A 430 -11.04 1.37 -17.64
CA TYR A 430 -10.60 1.94 -16.37
C TYR A 430 -11.69 1.86 -15.29
N ALA A 431 -12.96 2.11 -15.62
CA ALA A 431 -14.08 1.96 -14.69
C ALA A 431 -14.16 0.52 -14.13
N ARG A 432 -14.11 -0.50 -14.99
CA ARG A 432 -14.06 -1.92 -14.60
C ARG A 432 -12.81 -2.28 -13.77
N PHE A 433 -11.68 -1.62 -14.01
CA PHE A 433 -10.49 -1.77 -13.16
C PHE A 433 -10.64 -1.07 -11.79
N PHE A 434 -11.31 0.07 -11.74
CA PHE A 434 -11.58 0.79 -10.49
C PHE A 434 -12.61 0.09 -9.61
N GLU A 435 -13.63 -0.54 -10.21
CA GLU A 435 -14.55 -1.47 -9.56
C GLU A 435 -13.77 -2.62 -8.87
N ASP A 436 -12.87 -3.26 -9.60
CA ASP A 436 -12.17 -4.47 -9.14
C ASP A 436 -11.02 -4.21 -8.16
N TYR A 437 -10.32 -3.07 -8.30
CA TYR A 437 -9.09 -2.77 -7.56
C TYR A 437 -9.12 -1.44 -6.80
N GLY A 438 -10.21 -0.68 -6.82
CA GLY A 438 -10.33 0.61 -6.12
C GLY A 438 -10.13 0.49 -4.60
N LEU A 439 -10.46 -0.66 -4.02
CA LEU A 439 -10.15 -0.99 -2.60
C LEU A 439 -8.67 -0.77 -2.26
N PHE A 440 -7.75 -1.17 -3.14
CA PHE A 440 -6.31 -0.98 -2.92
C PHE A 440 -5.91 0.50 -2.93
N MET A 441 -6.53 1.31 -3.78
CA MET A 441 -6.25 2.76 -3.82
C MET A 441 -6.72 3.44 -2.52
N ARG A 442 -7.87 3.02 -2.00
CA ARG A 442 -8.43 3.46 -0.71
C ARG A 442 -7.53 3.06 0.45
N GLU A 443 -7.10 1.80 0.49
CA GLU A 443 -6.12 1.29 1.46
C GLU A 443 -4.85 2.14 1.47
N GLY A 444 -4.25 2.39 0.29
CA GLY A 444 -3.05 3.21 0.17
C GLY A 444 -3.21 4.61 0.77
N ILE A 445 -4.31 5.30 0.47
CA ILE A 445 -4.60 6.64 1.02
C ILE A 445 -4.85 6.63 2.53
N VAL A 446 -5.45 5.57 3.07
CA VAL A 446 -5.68 5.41 4.52
C VAL A 446 -4.37 5.09 5.25
N THR A 447 -3.53 4.19 4.72
CA THR A 447 -2.29 3.71 5.38
C THR A 447 -1.06 4.60 5.20
N THR A 448 -0.97 5.36 4.10
CA THR A 448 0.15 6.29 3.86
C THR A 448 0.07 7.50 4.80
N THR A 449 1.21 8.06 5.20
CA THR A 449 1.27 9.24 6.08
C THR A 449 1.49 10.54 5.31
N GLU A 450 2.18 10.46 4.17
CA GLU A 450 2.67 11.54 3.34
C GLU A 450 1.57 12.10 2.44
N GLN A 451 1.14 13.35 2.69
CA GLN A 451 0.01 13.99 2.01
C GLN A 451 0.15 14.01 0.48
N GLU A 452 1.34 14.34 -0.04
CA GLU A 452 1.63 14.34 -1.49
C GLU A 452 1.36 12.97 -2.12
N VAL A 453 1.77 11.89 -1.43
CA VAL A 453 1.57 10.51 -1.90
C VAL A 453 0.10 10.09 -1.82
N LYS A 454 -0.65 10.55 -0.79
CA LYS A 454 -2.12 10.37 -0.74
C LYS A 454 -2.79 11.05 -1.93
N GLU A 455 -2.40 12.30 -2.25
CA GLU A 455 -2.96 13.04 -3.38
C GLU A 455 -2.58 12.43 -4.74
N ASP A 456 -1.39 11.85 -4.86
CA ASP A 456 -1.01 11.07 -6.05
C ASP A 456 -1.89 9.84 -6.25
N ILE A 457 -2.16 9.07 -5.21
CA ILE A 457 -3.09 7.92 -5.29
C ILE A 457 -4.52 8.40 -5.52
N ALA A 458 -4.93 9.54 -4.93
CA ALA A 458 -6.26 10.12 -5.08
C ALA A 458 -6.62 10.49 -6.53
N LYS A 459 -5.63 10.79 -7.38
CA LYS A 459 -5.82 11.00 -8.84
C LYS A 459 -6.37 9.75 -9.56
N LEU A 460 -6.30 8.58 -8.94
CA LEU A 460 -6.81 7.32 -9.47
C LEU A 460 -8.28 7.04 -9.10
N LEU A 461 -8.82 7.71 -8.06
CA LEU A 461 -10.19 7.52 -7.59
C LEU A 461 -11.22 8.10 -8.57
N ARG A 462 -12.35 7.40 -8.75
CA ARG A 462 -13.45 7.85 -9.60
C ARG A 462 -14.75 7.94 -8.79
N TYR A 463 -15.53 8.96 -9.11
CA TYR A 463 -16.78 9.32 -8.46
C TYR A 463 -17.80 9.74 -9.52
N GLU A 464 -19.08 9.80 -9.19
CA GLU A 464 -20.02 10.62 -9.96
C GLU A 464 -20.03 12.07 -9.44
N SER A 465 -20.78 12.94 -10.12
CA SER A 465 -20.93 14.35 -9.72
C SER A 465 -22.35 14.85 -9.96
N SER A 466 -22.82 15.74 -9.08
CA SER A 466 -24.08 16.46 -9.24
C SER A 466 -24.13 17.38 -10.47
N ALA A 467 -22.97 17.78 -11.02
CA ALA A 467 -22.86 18.57 -12.24
C ALA A 467 -22.79 17.72 -13.52
N LEU A 468 -22.86 16.38 -13.40
CA LEU A 468 -22.76 15.44 -14.51
C LEU A 468 -23.98 14.49 -14.57
N PRO A 469 -24.30 13.94 -15.75
CA PRO A 469 -25.30 12.88 -15.91
C PRO A 469 -25.04 11.66 -15.01
N ALA A 470 -26.11 10.95 -14.66
CA ALA A 470 -26.04 9.68 -13.95
C ALA A 470 -25.17 8.65 -14.72
N GLY A 471 -24.32 7.93 -14.00
CA GLY A 471 -23.34 6.98 -14.54
C GLY A 471 -22.07 7.62 -15.11
N GLN A 472 -21.99 8.95 -15.26
CA GLN A 472 -20.78 9.60 -15.78
C GLN A 472 -19.75 9.82 -14.68
N LEU A 473 -18.67 9.02 -14.72
CA LEU A 473 -17.56 9.14 -13.78
C LEU A 473 -16.67 10.37 -14.05
N THR A 474 -16.15 10.93 -12.95
CA THR A 474 -15.20 12.07 -12.87
C THR A 474 -14.10 11.75 -11.86
N SER A 475 -13.00 12.51 -11.89
CA SER A 475 -11.94 12.47 -10.86
C SER A 475 -11.85 13.77 -10.06
N LEU A 476 -11.07 13.75 -8.96
CA LEU A 476 -10.74 14.92 -8.14
C LEU A 476 -10.05 16.05 -8.96
N PRO A 477 -9.05 15.78 -9.83
CA PRO A 477 -8.55 16.75 -10.81
C PRO A 477 -9.64 17.42 -11.67
N ASP A 478 -10.62 16.65 -12.15
CA ASP A 478 -11.64 17.17 -13.06
C ASP A 478 -12.62 18.09 -12.31
N TYR A 479 -13.03 17.71 -11.08
CA TYR A 479 -13.78 18.61 -10.17
C TYR A 479 -12.98 19.89 -9.92
N ALA A 480 -11.70 19.77 -9.55
CA ALA A 480 -10.83 20.91 -9.28
C ALA A 480 -10.67 21.84 -10.51
N SER A 481 -10.83 21.33 -11.73
CA SER A 481 -10.85 22.13 -12.96
C SER A 481 -12.16 22.88 -13.23
N ARG A 482 -13.28 22.45 -12.63
CA ARG A 482 -14.61 23.09 -12.74
C ARG A 482 -14.90 24.08 -11.61
N MET A 483 -14.11 24.04 -10.54
CA MET A 483 -14.21 24.94 -9.39
C MET A 483 -14.14 26.42 -9.80
N GLN A 484 -15.13 27.20 -9.36
CA GLN A 484 -15.19 28.64 -9.62
C GLN A 484 -14.12 29.40 -8.84
N ALA A 485 -13.63 30.51 -9.43
CA ALA A 485 -12.58 31.32 -8.82
C ALA A 485 -12.98 31.81 -7.41
N GLY A 486 -12.11 31.59 -6.44
CA GLY A 486 -12.35 31.92 -5.02
C GLY A 486 -12.88 30.77 -4.17
N THR A 487 -13.43 29.70 -4.76
CA THR A 487 -13.82 28.49 -4.01
C THR A 487 -12.57 27.74 -3.48
N ARG A 488 -12.68 27.15 -2.28
CA ARG A 488 -11.55 26.52 -1.55
C ARG A 488 -11.82 25.11 -1.02
N SER A 489 -12.99 24.56 -1.33
CA SER A 489 -13.47 23.29 -0.81
C SER A 489 -13.95 22.39 -1.94
N ILE A 490 -13.67 21.10 -1.82
CA ILE A 490 -14.24 20.03 -2.64
C ILE A 490 -15.32 19.36 -1.80
N TYR A 491 -16.56 19.43 -2.28
CA TYR A 491 -17.73 18.92 -1.56
C TYR A 491 -18.05 17.50 -2.02
N TYR A 492 -18.39 16.63 -1.07
CA TYR A 492 -18.74 15.24 -1.34
C TYR A 492 -19.92 14.76 -0.50
N LEU A 493 -20.67 13.81 -1.03
CA LEU A 493 -21.77 13.11 -0.35
C LEU A 493 -21.63 11.61 -0.58
N CYS A 494 -21.62 10.84 0.52
CA CYS A 494 -21.55 9.39 0.50
C CYS A 494 -22.95 8.80 0.63
N ALA A 495 -23.39 8.03 -0.37
CA ALA A 495 -24.71 7.38 -0.39
C ALA A 495 -24.63 6.04 -1.14
N PRO A 496 -25.52 5.05 -0.92
CA PRO A 496 -25.37 3.73 -1.53
C PRO A 496 -25.51 3.66 -3.07
N ASN A 497 -26.02 4.72 -3.72
CA ASN A 497 -26.13 4.84 -5.18
C ASN A 497 -26.51 6.27 -5.61
N ARG A 498 -26.48 6.54 -6.92
CA ARG A 498 -26.85 7.81 -7.56
C ARG A 498 -28.23 8.33 -7.17
N HIS A 499 -29.27 7.48 -7.19
CA HIS A 499 -30.63 7.89 -6.87
C HIS A 499 -30.75 8.42 -5.43
N LEU A 500 -30.16 7.70 -4.46
CA LEU A 500 -30.14 8.12 -3.06
C LEU A 500 -29.27 9.37 -2.81
N ALA A 501 -28.28 9.65 -3.65
CA ALA A 501 -27.52 10.90 -3.59
C ALA A 501 -28.34 12.10 -4.11
N GLU A 502 -28.97 11.98 -5.28
CA GLU A 502 -29.77 13.04 -5.92
C GLU A 502 -31.02 13.45 -5.12
N HIS A 503 -31.56 12.49 -4.36
CA HIS A 503 -32.74 12.62 -3.50
C HIS A 503 -32.37 12.63 -2.01
N SER A 504 -31.11 12.90 -1.66
CA SER A 504 -30.70 13.04 -0.26
C SER A 504 -31.20 14.37 0.33
N PRO A 505 -31.71 14.43 1.58
CA PRO A 505 -32.01 15.69 2.27
C PRO A 505 -30.78 16.60 2.37
N TYR A 506 -29.60 15.99 2.52
CA TYR A 506 -28.32 16.71 2.55
C TYR A 506 -28.02 17.38 1.20
N TYR A 507 -28.37 16.73 0.08
CA TYR A 507 -28.17 17.32 -1.24
C TYR A 507 -29.25 18.36 -1.60
N GLU A 508 -30.50 18.23 -1.12
CA GLU A 508 -31.48 19.34 -1.17
C GLU A 508 -30.87 20.62 -0.57
N ALA A 509 -30.27 20.49 0.63
CA ALA A 509 -29.61 21.57 1.35
C ALA A 509 -28.36 22.16 0.68
N MET A 510 -27.88 21.56 -0.42
CA MET A 510 -26.77 22.05 -1.25
C MET A 510 -27.21 22.58 -2.62
N LYS A 511 -28.35 22.15 -3.16
CA LYS A 511 -28.92 22.71 -4.41
C LYS A 511 -29.08 24.23 -4.30
N GLN A 512 -29.43 24.72 -3.11
CA GLN A 512 -29.52 26.16 -2.79
C GLN A 512 -28.19 26.93 -2.93
N LYS A 513 -27.02 26.28 -2.83
CA LYS A 513 -25.69 26.93 -2.94
C LYS A 513 -25.11 26.96 -4.36
N ASN A 514 -25.73 26.25 -5.31
CA ASN A 514 -25.21 26.06 -6.68
C ASN A 514 -23.75 25.54 -6.74
N THR A 515 -23.40 24.65 -5.82
CA THR A 515 -22.05 24.06 -5.72
C THR A 515 -22.02 22.64 -6.28
N GLU A 516 -20.97 22.28 -7.02
CA GLU A 516 -20.74 20.89 -7.42
C GLU A 516 -20.52 19.99 -6.19
N VAL A 517 -21.07 18.78 -6.21
CA VAL A 517 -20.92 17.78 -5.14
C VAL A 517 -20.51 16.46 -5.79
N LEU A 518 -19.40 15.88 -5.34
CA LEU A 518 -19.00 14.52 -5.70
C LEU A 518 -19.94 13.52 -5.04
N PHE A 519 -20.38 12.53 -5.81
CA PHE A 519 -21.20 11.43 -5.31
C PHE A 519 -20.34 10.17 -5.20
N CYS A 520 -20.23 9.68 -3.96
CA CYS A 520 -19.36 8.57 -3.57
C CYS A 520 -20.23 7.38 -3.13
N TYR A 521 -19.99 6.20 -3.72
CA TYR A 521 -20.87 5.03 -3.55
C TYR A 521 -20.22 3.85 -2.83
N GLU A 522 -18.89 3.79 -2.78
CA GLU A 522 -18.19 2.68 -2.17
C GLU A 522 -18.11 2.83 -0.65
N GLN A 523 -18.30 1.72 0.07
CA GLN A 523 -18.44 1.67 1.53
C GLN A 523 -17.32 2.43 2.29
N PHE A 524 -16.12 2.47 1.72
CA PHE A 524 -14.92 3.07 2.30
C PHE A 524 -14.50 4.40 1.66
N ASP A 525 -15.25 4.97 0.71
CA ASP A 525 -14.95 6.29 0.14
C ASP A 525 -14.92 7.37 1.23
N GLU A 526 -15.90 7.36 2.12
CA GLU A 526 -16.01 8.28 3.27
C GLU A 526 -14.74 8.25 4.15
N LEU A 527 -14.31 7.04 4.54
CA LEU A 527 -13.08 6.84 5.32
C LEU A 527 -11.83 7.31 4.56
N THR A 528 -11.81 7.09 3.24
CA THR A 528 -10.71 7.49 2.35
C THR A 528 -10.59 9.01 2.27
N LEU A 529 -11.71 9.72 2.08
CA LEU A 529 -11.75 11.17 1.98
C LEU A 529 -11.42 11.85 3.33
N LEU A 530 -11.85 11.26 4.45
CA LEU A 530 -11.43 11.68 5.80
C LEU A 530 -9.92 11.50 6.05
N HIS A 531 -9.29 10.46 5.48
CA HIS A 531 -7.84 10.25 5.57
C HIS A 531 -7.03 11.05 4.54
N LEU A 532 -7.65 11.48 3.44
CA LEU A 532 -7.09 12.35 2.41
C LEU A 532 -7.10 13.84 2.84
N ARG A 533 -8.16 14.29 3.52
CA ARG A 533 -8.38 15.63 4.12
C ARG A 533 -8.40 16.83 3.17
N GLU A 534 -7.50 16.87 2.21
CA GLU A 534 -7.41 17.89 1.17
C GLU A 534 -6.87 17.29 -0.13
N PHE A 535 -7.10 18.01 -1.23
CA PHE A 535 -6.57 17.68 -2.54
C PHE A 535 -6.26 18.98 -3.29
N ASP A 536 -5.04 19.13 -3.81
CA ASP A 536 -4.55 20.37 -4.45
C ASP A 536 -4.89 21.62 -3.62
N ARG A 537 -4.55 21.54 -2.32
CA ARG A 537 -4.77 22.55 -1.27
C ARG A 537 -6.24 22.95 -1.02
N LYS A 538 -7.20 22.19 -1.54
CA LYS A 538 -8.65 22.39 -1.33
C LYS A 538 -9.13 21.41 -0.27
N LYS A 539 -9.87 21.88 0.74
CA LYS A 539 -10.37 21.02 1.82
C LYS A 539 -11.47 20.09 1.32
N LEU A 540 -11.43 18.81 1.70
CA LEU A 540 -12.51 17.86 1.46
C LEU A 540 -13.54 18.01 2.58
N ILE A 541 -14.76 18.44 2.23
CA ILE A 541 -15.83 18.70 3.19
C ILE A 541 -17.04 17.85 2.80
N SER A 542 -17.53 17.01 3.72
CA SER A 542 -18.79 16.29 3.49
C SER A 542 -19.94 17.28 3.58
N VAL A 543 -20.98 17.08 2.77
CA VAL A 543 -22.14 17.97 2.74
C VAL A 543 -22.78 18.12 4.12
N GLU A 544 -22.86 17.06 4.90
CA GLU A 544 -23.43 17.06 6.25
C GLU A 544 -22.62 17.95 7.21
N THR A 545 -21.29 17.97 7.07
CA THR A 545 -20.41 18.86 7.84
C THR A 545 -20.55 20.32 7.40
N ASP A 546 -20.67 20.65 6.10
CA ASP A 546 -20.92 22.03 5.65
C ASP A 546 -22.24 22.57 6.21
N ILE A 547 -23.30 21.75 6.19
CA ILE A 547 -24.61 22.08 6.77
C ILE A 547 -24.49 22.45 8.26
N VAL A 548 -23.71 21.68 9.05
CA VAL A 548 -23.50 22.02 10.47
C VAL A 548 -22.69 23.30 10.63
N ILE A 549 -21.63 23.50 9.83
CA ILE A 549 -20.78 24.70 9.88
C ILE A 549 -21.58 25.96 9.54
N ASP A 550 -22.56 25.88 8.62
CA ASP A 550 -23.39 27.02 8.22
C ASP A 550 -24.19 27.62 9.39
N HIS A 551 -24.58 26.81 10.39
CA HIS A 551 -25.25 27.29 11.61
C HIS A 551 -24.39 28.22 12.48
N TYR A 552 -23.09 28.32 12.19
CA TYR A 552 -22.13 29.21 12.85
C TYR A 552 -21.65 30.35 11.91
N LYS A 553 -22.28 30.50 10.74
CA LYS A 553 -22.07 31.61 9.80
C LYS A 553 -23.31 32.52 9.77
N GLU A 554 -23.16 33.71 9.19
CA GLU A 554 -24.28 34.59 8.82
C GLU A 554 -24.89 34.24 7.44
N GLU A 555 -24.84 32.97 7.01
CA GLU A 555 -25.45 32.54 5.74
C GLU A 555 -27.00 32.52 5.88
N LYS A 556 -27.66 33.49 5.24
CA LYS A 556 -29.13 33.54 5.15
C LYS A 556 -29.63 32.69 3.99
N PHE A 557 -30.32 31.61 4.29
CA PHE A 557 -31.08 30.81 3.33
C PHE A 557 -32.49 31.40 3.20
N GLU A 558 -32.86 31.87 2.00
CA GLU A 558 -34.19 32.41 1.72
C GLU A 558 -35.21 31.31 1.46
N ASP A 559 -36.44 31.47 1.95
CA ASP A 559 -37.52 30.50 1.78
C ASP A 559 -38.06 30.58 0.35
N SER A 560 -37.91 29.49 -0.41
CA SER A 560 -38.32 29.41 -1.83
C SER A 560 -39.85 29.34 -2.06
N SER A 561 -40.65 29.47 -1.00
CA SER A 561 -42.11 29.26 -1.04
C SER A 561 -42.92 30.43 -0.45
N PRO A 562 -44.22 30.55 -0.80
CA PRO A 562 -45.09 31.54 -0.18
C PRO A 562 -45.22 31.30 1.32
N ALA A 563 -45.06 32.35 2.13
CA ALA A 563 -45.03 32.27 3.60
C ALA A 563 -46.29 31.68 4.27
N GLY A 564 -47.39 31.46 3.52
CA GLY A 564 -48.61 30.83 4.00
C GLY A 564 -48.62 29.30 3.99
N ASP A 565 -47.58 28.62 3.48
CA ASP A 565 -47.53 27.14 3.40
C ASP A 565 -46.61 26.48 4.46
N ARG A 566 -46.23 27.23 5.50
CA ARG A 566 -45.42 26.78 6.64
C ARG A 566 -46.16 27.03 7.97
N LEU A 567 -45.79 26.30 9.03
CA LEU A 567 -46.26 26.59 10.40
C LEU A 567 -45.87 28.01 10.84
N SER A 568 -46.66 28.62 11.71
CA SER A 568 -46.30 29.91 12.34
C SER A 568 -45.07 29.73 13.25
N GLU A 569 -44.35 30.83 13.54
CA GLU A 569 -43.18 30.77 14.42
C GLU A 569 -43.55 30.33 15.86
N GLU A 570 -44.76 30.67 16.31
CA GLU A 570 -45.32 30.24 17.60
C GLU A 570 -45.67 28.73 17.60
N GLU A 571 -46.37 28.25 16.56
CA GLU A 571 -46.66 26.82 16.39
C GLU A 571 -45.37 25.99 16.29
N MET A 572 -44.34 26.57 15.68
CA MET A 572 -43.07 25.90 15.39
C MET A 572 -42.18 25.79 16.64
N GLU A 573 -42.06 26.82 17.47
CA GLU A 573 -41.35 26.72 18.76
C GLU A 573 -42.07 25.78 19.74
N ASP A 574 -43.41 25.85 19.82
CA ASP A 574 -44.18 24.94 20.68
C ASP A 574 -44.04 23.47 20.21
N LEU A 575 -44.11 23.21 18.89
CA LEU A 575 -43.81 21.89 18.34
C LEU A 575 -42.38 21.44 18.66
N MET A 576 -41.37 22.31 18.52
CA MET A 576 -39.98 21.97 18.88
C MET A 576 -39.81 21.69 20.37
N ALA A 577 -40.45 22.47 21.25
CA ALA A 577 -40.43 22.23 22.70
C ALA A 577 -41.04 20.87 23.06
N TRP A 578 -42.17 20.50 22.44
CA TRP A 578 -42.74 19.16 22.59
C TRP A 578 -41.83 18.06 22.01
N MET A 579 -41.23 18.26 20.83
CA MET A 579 -40.32 17.28 20.23
C MET A 579 -39.06 17.04 21.07
N ARG A 580 -38.48 18.08 21.68
CA ARG A 580 -37.38 17.97 22.64
C ARG A 580 -37.77 17.07 23.82
N ASN A 581 -38.98 17.25 24.38
CA ASN A 581 -39.49 16.42 25.47
C ASN A 581 -39.83 14.98 25.04
N ALA A 582 -40.42 14.78 23.86
CA ALA A 582 -40.83 13.48 23.34
C ALA A 582 -39.65 12.60 22.88
N LEU A 583 -38.55 13.22 22.43
CA LEU A 583 -37.32 12.53 22.04
C LEU A 583 -36.36 12.35 23.23
N GLY A 584 -36.34 13.29 24.18
CA GLY A 584 -35.55 13.20 25.41
C GLY A 584 -34.05 13.10 25.14
N SER A 585 -33.36 12.19 25.84
CA SER A 585 -31.92 11.94 25.73
C SER A 585 -31.43 11.52 24.35
N ARG A 586 -32.32 11.21 23.40
CA ARG A 586 -32.00 10.76 22.04
C ARG A 586 -31.48 11.85 21.11
N VAL A 587 -31.74 13.13 21.40
CA VAL A 587 -31.28 14.28 20.60
C VAL A 587 -30.65 15.35 21.49
N THR A 588 -29.62 16.02 21.00
CA THR A 588 -29.01 17.16 21.68
C THR A 588 -29.81 18.44 21.46
N ASN A 589 -30.45 18.59 20.29
CA ASN A 589 -31.39 19.69 20.02
C ASN A 589 -32.37 19.33 18.90
N VAL A 590 -33.46 20.10 18.81
CA VAL A 590 -34.39 20.15 17.67
C VAL A 590 -34.38 21.57 17.12
N LYS A 591 -34.26 21.73 15.80
CA LYS A 591 -34.19 23.02 15.10
C LYS A 591 -35.09 23.05 13.86
N VAL A 592 -35.56 24.23 13.48
CA VAL A 592 -36.16 24.48 12.15
C VAL A 592 -35.06 24.51 11.09
N THR A 593 -35.33 23.99 9.90
CA THR A 593 -34.45 24.16 8.72
C THR A 593 -35.26 24.57 7.49
N LEU A 594 -34.78 25.54 6.73
CA LEU A 594 -35.38 26.01 5.47
C LEU A 594 -34.68 25.41 4.22
N ARG A 595 -33.84 24.40 4.45
CA ARG A 595 -32.94 23.79 3.46
C ARG A 595 -33.47 22.49 2.86
N LEU A 596 -34.60 21.99 3.37
CA LEU A 596 -35.28 20.79 2.91
C LEU A 596 -36.52 21.13 2.09
N ASP A 597 -36.85 20.27 1.13
CA ASP A 597 -38.07 20.40 0.32
C ASP A 597 -38.93 19.13 0.42
N THR A 598 -38.49 17.98 -0.11
CA THR A 598 -39.30 16.75 -0.08
C THR A 598 -39.23 16.01 1.26
N HIS A 599 -38.31 16.38 2.13
CA HIS A 599 -38.04 15.67 3.38
C HIS A 599 -38.72 16.33 4.60
N PRO A 600 -39.30 15.54 5.55
CA PRO A 600 -39.85 16.07 6.79
C PRO A 600 -38.77 16.57 7.76
N ALA A 601 -37.62 15.89 7.77
CA ALA A 601 -36.55 16.10 8.74
C ALA A 601 -35.23 15.49 8.26
N MET A 602 -34.11 15.92 8.86
CA MET A 602 -32.80 15.26 8.77
C MET A 602 -32.07 15.29 10.12
N ILE A 603 -31.12 14.38 10.31
CA ILE A 603 -30.20 14.41 11.46
C ILE A 603 -28.87 15.04 11.04
N THR A 604 -28.35 15.97 11.82
CA THR A 604 -27.05 16.60 11.59
C THR A 604 -26.10 16.40 12.78
N VAL A 605 -24.84 16.14 12.45
CA VAL A 605 -23.72 15.82 13.36
C VAL A 605 -22.46 16.43 12.75
N LEU A 606 -21.67 17.17 13.53
CA LEU A 606 -20.52 17.94 13.02
C LEU A 606 -19.50 17.07 12.26
N GLU A 607 -19.15 15.91 12.82
CA GLU A 607 -18.23 14.94 12.24
C GLU A 607 -18.97 13.69 11.73
N MET A 608 -20.04 13.89 10.94
CA MET A 608 -20.92 12.83 10.42
C MET A 608 -20.17 11.58 9.90
N GLY A 609 -19.14 11.76 9.08
CA GLY A 609 -18.36 10.64 8.53
C GLY A 609 -17.54 9.88 9.57
N ALA A 610 -17.02 10.56 10.61
CA ALA A 610 -16.32 9.92 11.71
C ALA A 610 -17.29 9.14 12.60
N ALA A 611 -18.47 9.71 12.88
CA ALA A 611 -19.58 9.03 13.55
C ALA A 611 -20.02 7.75 12.81
N ARG A 612 -20.26 7.82 11.50
CA ARG A 612 -20.59 6.67 10.65
C ARG A 612 -19.50 5.60 10.68
N HIS A 613 -18.22 5.97 10.64
CA HIS A 613 -17.12 5.01 10.73
C HIS A 613 -17.02 4.36 12.12
N PHE A 614 -17.13 5.15 13.20
CA PHE A 614 -17.10 4.67 14.58
C PHE A 614 -18.15 3.59 14.83
N LEU A 615 -19.38 3.80 14.35
CA LEU A 615 -20.49 2.84 14.48
C LEU A 615 -20.24 1.52 13.73
N ARG A 616 -19.47 1.53 12.63
CA ARG A 616 -19.08 0.30 11.92
C ARG A 616 -17.98 -0.47 12.65
N MET A 617 -17.10 0.23 13.37
CA MET A 617 -15.96 -0.34 14.09
C MET A 617 -16.30 -0.79 15.52
N GLN A 618 -17.27 -0.14 16.18
CA GLN A 618 -17.64 -0.42 17.56
C GLN A 618 -19.13 -0.76 17.71
N GLN A 619 -19.43 -2.06 17.79
CA GLN A 619 -20.71 -2.59 18.30
C GLN A 619 -20.83 -2.46 19.85
N LEU A 620 -20.25 -1.39 20.43
CA LEU A 620 -19.98 -1.28 21.88
C LEU A 620 -20.83 -0.24 22.60
N ALA A 621 -21.50 0.67 21.89
CA ALA A 621 -22.52 1.54 22.48
C ALA A 621 -23.79 0.70 22.74
N LYS A 622 -23.93 0.19 23.96
CA LYS A 622 -24.98 -0.80 24.31
C LYS A 622 -26.37 -0.19 24.50
N THR A 623 -26.43 1.11 24.78
CA THR A 623 -27.69 1.84 24.99
C THR A 623 -27.84 2.99 23.99
N GLN A 624 -29.08 3.37 23.75
CA GLN A 624 -29.41 4.52 22.88
C GLN A 624 -28.92 5.85 23.47
N GLU A 625 -28.75 5.93 24.79
CA GLU A 625 -28.34 7.15 25.51
C GLU A 625 -26.83 7.38 25.45
N GLU A 626 -26.01 6.34 25.69
CA GLU A 626 -24.56 6.40 25.44
C GLU A 626 -24.29 6.83 23.99
N ARG A 627 -25.04 6.25 23.03
CA ARG A 627 -24.92 6.57 21.62
C ARG A 627 -25.28 8.04 21.32
N ALA A 628 -26.36 8.56 21.92
CA ALA A 628 -26.75 9.96 21.72
C ALA A 628 -25.75 10.95 22.35
N GLN A 629 -25.16 10.63 23.50
CA GLN A 629 -24.09 11.42 24.11
C GLN A 629 -22.80 11.44 23.26
N LEU A 630 -22.47 10.33 22.59
CA LEU A 630 -21.34 10.21 21.68
C LEU A 630 -21.56 10.93 20.34
N LEU A 631 -22.76 10.81 19.75
CA LEU A 631 -23.09 11.36 18.43
C LEU A 631 -23.52 12.84 18.46
N GLN A 632 -24.08 13.30 19.59
CA GLN A 632 -24.69 14.62 19.79
C GLN A 632 -25.62 15.08 18.65
N PRO A 633 -26.59 14.24 18.23
CA PRO A 633 -27.37 14.50 17.02
C PRO A 633 -28.35 15.65 17.21
N THR A 634 -28.39 16.56 16.24
CA THR A 634 -29.44 17.57 16.11
C THR A 634 -30.48 17.07 15.11
N LEU A 635 -31.76 17.16 15.46
CA LEU A 635 -32.88 16.89 14.54
C LEU A 635 -33.35 18.22 13.92
N GLU A 636 -33.14 18.37 12.62
CA GLU A 636 -33.62 19.51 11.84
C GLU A 636 -34.93 19.16 11.15
N ILE A 637 -35.96 20.00 11.29
CA ILE A 637 -37.32 19.75 10.78
C ILE A 637 -37.80 20.82 9.81
N ASN A 638 -38.52 20.36 8.78
CA ASN A 638 -39.02 21.19 7.68
C ASN A 638 -40.42 21.75 8.01
N PRO A 639 -40.59 23.07 8.21
CA PRO A 639 -41.86 23.67 8.63
C PRO A 639 -42.92 23.68 7.52
N ARG A 640 -42.51 23.48 6.24
CA ARG A 640 -43.41 23.37 5.08
C ARG A 640 -43.96 21.96 4.91
N HIS A 641 -43.24 20.93 5.35
CA HIS A 641 -43.57 19.54 5.00
C HIS A 641 -44.88 19.07 5.64
N THR A 642 -45.78 18.50 4.83
CA THR A 642 -47.13 18.08 5.24
C THR A 642 -47.16 17.18 6.47
N LEU A 643 -46.17 16.29 6.64
CA LEU A 643 -46.09 15.42 7.81
C LEU A 643 -45.76 16.18 9.12
N ILE A 644 -44.99 17.26 9.05
CA ILE A 644 -44.67 18.13 10.20
C ILE A 644 -45.89 18.99 10.55
N LYS A 645 -46.56 19.56 9.53
CA LYS A 645 -47.85 20.26 9.69
C LYS A 645 -48.91 19.33 10.32
N LYS A 646 -48.93 18.04 9.98
CA LYS A 646 -49.81 17.04 10.60
C LYS A 646 -49.37 16.59 12.00
N LEU A 647 -48.07 16.51 12.29
CA LEU A 647 -47.56 16.20 13.63
C LEU A 647 -48.01 17.25 14.66
N SER A 648 -47.94 18.55 14.31
CA SER A 648 -48.46 19.64 15.14
C SER A 648 -49.94 19.44 15.50
N GLN A 649 -50.78 19.13 14.51
CA GLN A 649 -52.22 18.88 14.70
C GLN A 649 -52.51 17.61 15.51
N LEU A 650 -51.74 16.53 15.29
CA LEU A 650 -51.90 15.27 16.01
C LEU A 650 -51.51 15.38 17.49
N ARG A 651 -50.52 16.21 17.84
CA ARG A 651 -50.07 16.43 19.22
C ARG A 651 -51.20 16.77 20.19
N HIS A 652 -52.19 17.55 19.75
CA HIS A 652 -53.34 17.96 20.56
C HIS A 652 -54.56 17.02 20.44
N SER A 653 -54.68 16.28 19.33
CA SER A 653 -55.88 15.50 19.02
C SER A 653 -55.74 13.99 19.25
N GLU A 654 -54.53 13.44 19.10
CA GLU A 654 -54.18 12.03 19.32
C GLU A 654 -52.72 11.91 19.83
N PRO A 655 -52.42 12.24 21.10
CA PRO A 655 -51.04 12.28 21.62
C PRO A 655 -50.25 10.97 21.42
N ASP A 656 -50.89 9.81 21.64
CA ASP A 656 -50.32 8.48 21.39
C ASP A 656 -49.85 8.28 19.94
N LEU A 657 -50.61 8.83 18.98
CA LEU A 657 -50.29 8.73 17.55
C LEU A 657 -49.22 9.73 17.16
N ALA A 658 -49.24 10.93 17.75
CA ALA A 658 -48.17 11.92 17.60
C ALA A 658 -46.82 11.38 18.12
N GLN A 659 -46.80 10.72 19.27
CA GLN A 659 -45.59 10.09 19.82
C GLN A 659 -45.02 9.03 18.87
N LEU A 660 -45.85 8.10 18.39
CA LEU A 660 -45.43 7.09 17.42
C LEU A 660 -44.93 7.71 16.11
N LEU A 661 -45.52 8.81 15.68
CA LEU A 661 -45.12 9.52 14.46
C LEU A 661 -43.78 10.26 14.62
N VAL A 662 -43.55 10.97 15.74
CA VAL A 662 -42.25 11.64 15.97
C VAL A 662 -41.13 10.63 16.16
N ASP A 663 -41.40 9.50 16.83
CA ASP A 663 -40.46 8.38 16.92
C ASP A 663 -40.09 7.86 15.53
N GLN A 664 -41.06 7.68 14.63
CA GLN A 664 -40.79 7.20 13.27
C GLN A 664 -40.07 8.24 12.39
N ILE A 665 -40.37 9.53 12.53
CA ILE A 665 -39.68 10.61 11.82
C ILE A 665 -38.20 10.66 12.23
N TYR A 666 -37.91 10.56 13.53
CA TYR A 666 -36.55 10.50 14.05
C TYR A 666 -35.78 9.28 13.51
N GLU A 667 -36.37 8.09 13.55
CA GLU A 667 -35.72 6.85 13.09
C GLU A 667 -35.49 6.85 11.57
N ASN A 668 -36.44 7.37 10.79
CA ASN A 668 -36.26 7.54 9.34
C ASN A 668 -35.11 8.51 9.04
N ALA A 669 -34.98 9.61 9.80
CA ALA A 669 -33.88 10.55 9.66
C ALA A 669 -32.53 9.95 10.10
N MET A 670 -32.49 9.12 11.15
CA MET A 670 -31.29 8.38 11.58
C MET A 670 -30.84 7.34 10.54
N ILE A 671 -31.77 6.61 9.91
CA ILE A 671 -31.48 5.70 8.79
C ILE A 671 -30.91 6.49 7.60
N THR A 672 -31.54 7.61 7.23
CA THR A 672 -31.10 8.48 6.13
C THR A 672 -29.72 9.10 6.40
N ALA A 673 -29.40 9.36 7.66
CA ALA A 673 -28.09 9.80 8.11
C ALA A 673 -27.01 8.70 8.07
N GLY A 674 -27.36 7.43 7.88
CA GLY A 674 -26.44 6.31 8.06
C GLY A 674 -26.02 6.10 9.54
N LEU A 675 -26.82 6.61 10.48
CA LEU A 675 -26.59 6.55 11.93
C LEU A 675 -27.56 5.60 12.66
N SER A 676 -28.38 4.82 11.94
CA SER A 676 -29.09 3.68 12.52
C SER A 676 -28.13 2.61 13.03
N ASP A 677 -28.59 1.73 13.91
CA ASP A 677 -27.93 0.44 14.19
C ASP A 677 -28.83 -0.67 13.62
N ASP A 678 -29.29 -1.63 14.42
CA ASP A 678 -30.26 -2.62 13.99
C ASP A 678 -31.64 -1.98 13.68
N PRO A 679 -32.16 -2.08 12.44
CA PRO A 679 -33.50 -1.57 12.12
C PRO A 679 -34.64 -2.52 12.57
N ARG A 680 -34.35 -3.78 12.94
CA ARG A 680 -35.38 -4.78 13.27
C ARG A 680 -36.32 -4.37 14.42
N PRO A 681 -35.86 -3.74 15.53
CA PRO A 681 -36.76 -3.27 16.60
C PRO A 681 -37.77 -2.22 16.14
N MET A 682 -37.40 -1.37 15.17
CA MET A 682 -38.27 -0.30 14.66
C MET A 682 -39.49 -0.87 13.92
N VAL A 683 -39.38 -2.04 13.27
CA VAL A 683 -40.47 -2.68 12.50
C VAL A 683 -41.74 -2.89 13.34
N SER A 684 -41.60 -3.27 14.62
CA SER A 684 -42.73 -3.47 15.53
C SER A 684 -43.49 -2.16 15.80
N ARG A 685 -42.75 -1.06 16.02
CA ARG A 685 -43.30 0.28 16.24
C ARG A 685 -43.93 0.85 14.96
N LEU A 686 -43.29 0.63 13.80
CA LEU A 686 -43.82 1.01 12.49
C LEU A 686 -45.16 0.30 12.21
N ASN A 687 -45.25 -1.01 12.45
CA ASN A 687 -46.50 -1.76 12.28
C ASN A 687 -47.61 -1.19 13.19
N ARG A 688 -47.32 -0.88 14.46
CA ARG A 688 -48.27 -0.25 15.39
C ARG A 688 -48.70 1.15 14.93
N LEU A 689 -47.79 1.95 14.37
CA LEU A 689 -48.09 3.26 13.80
C LEU A 689 -49.03 3.13 12.58
N LEU A 690 -48.72 2.23 11.65
CA LEU A 690 -49.51 1.99 10.45
C LEU A 690 -50.93 1.51 10.79
N ILE A 691 -51.08 0.59 11.75
CA ILE A 691 -52.39 0.13 12.23
C ILE A 691 -53.22 1.33 12.74
N LYS A 692 -52.69 2.10 13.71
CA LYS A 692 -53.40 3.26 14.28
C LYS A 692 -53.75 4.34 13.25
N ALA A 693 -52.88 4.59 12.27
CA ALA A 693 -53.16 5.54 11.18
C ALA A 693 -54.30 5.07 10.26
N LEU A 694 -54.42 3.75 10.03
CA LEU A 694 -55.40 3.16 9.11
C LEU A 694 -56.76 2.84 9.78
N GLU A 695 -56.80 2.62 11.10
CA GLU A 695 -58.05 2.47 11.88
C GLU A 695 -59.05 3.61 11.63
N ARG A 696 -58.56 4.84 11.43
CA ARG A 696 -59.37 6.01 11.08
C ARG A 696 -59.95 5.98 9.67
N HIS A 697 -59.28 5.35 8.69
CA HIS A 697 -59.85 5.19 7.35
C HIS A 697 -61.07 4.26 7.36
N VAL A 698 -60.97 3.13 8.08
CA VAL A 698 -62.09 2.18 8.25
C VAL A 698 -63.24 2.85 9.00
N SER A 699 -62.95 3.57 10.10
CA SER A 699 -63.96 4.28 10.89
C SER A 699 -64.68 5.38 10.09
N ALA A 700 -63.96 6.15 9.26
CA ALA A 700 -64.54 7.17 8.41
C ALA A 700 -65.43 6.56 7.31
N LEU A 701 -65.01 5.44 6.69
CA LEU A 701 -65.81 4.70 5.71
C LEU A 701 -67.11 4.15 6.33
N LEU A 702 -67.05 3.58 7.53
CA LEU A 702 -68.23 3.10 8.26
C LEU A 702 -69.18 4.25 8.62
N CYS A 703 -68.66 5.41 9.05
CA CYS A 703 -69.46 6.58 9.34
C CYS A 703 -70.15 7.14 8.07
N LEU A 704 -69.43 7.22 6.95
CA LEU A 704 -70.00 7.59 5.64
C LEU A 704 -71.06 6.59 5.15
N HIS A 705 -70.90 5.30 5.44
CA HIS A 705 -71.91 4.29 5.13
C HIS A 705 -73.16 4.47 5.98
N SER A 706 -73.00 4.69 7.29
CA SER A 706 -74.08 4.97 8.24
C SER A 706 -74.87 6.22 7.85
N LEU A 707 -74.18 7.33 7.53
CA LEU A 707 -74.80 8.56 7.03
C LEU A 707 -75.58 8.35 5.72
N LYS A 708 -75.05 7.53 4.79
CA LYS A 708 -75.78 7.16 3.56
C LYS A 708 -77.03 6.36 3.85
N THR A 709 -76.99 5.38 4.75
CA THR A 709 -78.19 4.61 5.14
C THR A 709 -79.22 5.47 5.86
N SER A 710 -78.80 6.37 6.76
CA SER A 710 -79.71 7.29 7.46
C SER A 710 -80.38 8.30 6.53
N LEU A 711 -79.67 8.80 5.51
CA LEU A 711 -80.25 9.61 4.44
C LEU A 711 -81.27 8.81 3.60
N TRP A 712 -80.98 7.55 3.30
CA TRP A 712 -81.90 6.67 2.55
C TRP A 712 -83.20 6.39 3.32
N THR A 713 -83.12 6.04 4.61
CA THR A 713 -84.31 5.83 5.45
C THR A 713 -85.10 7.11 5.67
N GLY A 714 -84.42 8.26 5.78
CA GLY A 714 -85.08 9.57 5.86
C GLY A 714 -85.88 9.91 4.61
N ILE A 715 -85.38 9.57 3.42
CA ILE A 715 -86.09 9.78 2.15
C ILE A 715 -87.34 8.88 2.04
N GLN A 716 -87.26 7.61 2.47
CA GLN A 716 -88.44 6.73 2.50
C GLN A 716 -89.53 7.25 3.45
N ALA A 717 -89.16 7.69 4.66
CA ALA A 717 -90.12 8.19 5.65
C ALA A 717 -90.90 9.43 5.17
N VAL A 718 -90.32 10.25 4.30
CA VAL A 718 -90.99 11.42 3.69
C VAL A 718 -91.99 11.02 2.59
N GLN A 719 -91.79 9.89 1.89
CA GLN A 719 -92.74 9.41 0.88
C GLN A 719 -94.02 8.81 1.48
N GLU A 720 -93.98 8.28 2.72
CA GLU A 720 -95.16 7.67 3.35
C GLU A 720 -96.15 8.67 3.98
N GLN A 721 -95.78 9.95 4.11
CA GLN A 721 -96.62 10.99 4.74
C GLN A 721 -97.32 11.94 3.74
N GLY A 722 -97.59 11.48 2.52
CA GLY A 722 -98.47 12.18 1.59
C GLY A 722 -99.93 12.24 2.08
N PRO A 723 -100.65 13.36 1.90
CA PRO A 723 -102.00 13.53 2.45
C PRO A 723 -103.03 12.62 1.77
N ARG A 724 -103.81 11.88 2.58
CA ARG A 724 -104.93 11.07 2.10
C ARG A 724 -106.20 11.92 1.99
N LEU A 725 -106.84 11.90 0.82
CA LEU A 725 -108.18 12.47 0.62
C LEU A 725 -109.27 11.53 1.20
N PRO A 726 -110.42 12.06 1.65
CA PRO A 726 -111.51 11.26 2.19
C PRO A 726 -112.33 10.53 1.10
N PRO A 727 -113.00 9.42 1.44
CA PRO A 727 -113.89 8.68 0.54
C PRO A 727 -115.30 9.33 0.44
N PRO A 728 -116.11 8.92 -0.57
CA PRO A 728 -117.56 9.14 -0.58
C PRO A 728 -118.31 8.21 0.39
#